data_AF-A0A2D7Y2L0-F1
#
_entry.id   AF-A0A2D7Y2L0-F1
#
_cell.length_a   1.000
_cell.length_b   1.000
_cell.length_c   1.000
_cell.angle_alpha   90.00
_cell.angle_beta   90.00
_cell.angle_gamma   90.00
#
_symmetry.space_group_name_H-M   'P 1'
#
loop_
_entity.id
_entity.type
_entity.pdbx_description
1 polymer ?
#
loop_
_entity_poly.entity_id
_entity_poly.type
_entity_poly.pdbx_seq_one_letter_code
_entity_poly.pdbx_strand_id
1 'polypeptide(L)'
;MRALTAIKTGLVGGVSALALSAAVQAQTCTFEADAEAGADNANCTAGLDYAIFYIPNLHDVTLEAGFDSRGLIFIDNSGMLTVRGTTDTNGSIGSSAILIRAGIDFEAFIHEGILTSDAMHGIELEAGVTAGEFVNSGSITSLDPAASAIYLAGNVSGDFRNSGLIDSAGTGVHILGMVGGDFINEATGIITTDSTEYLVGFGLVVDSGASIGGDLINYGLIYGAEGGVFLRTTTPLGGDFVNYGSIVGDPDDFSYGVVFLAGVDGNFYNSGDIIGGYGGVLAIGGIAGDVVNSGTIQSVTDDALVMTDIQGNFSNELGGVIAGAWDGAQLQNYLGEFVFNAGEIYGGTGNGLSVWNFAPHELTLFNGATGVIQGGYRGLYVFPDGDLRVLNAGYIYGNQNGAFGGSLGTVRFENTYSGYVGADVDEDSSIGLRIQGTTTLVSNFGLIEGGRGIVGDTGSDVVVNAGLIRGGSGVAVSLGDGDDVFSMSDGGEVEGDVLGGDGYDAFIVQGRWTGTAGVSGFEEGVVGLAGSLTLARDDWSFDIFTNLGTTDLAGHTLLAQDTVNLGSLLGGQGMLDGNLDNRGLVDADGLHVTGHMVNTGALRFDVTGLLVDSMTVAGSATLGGQVLLNGDWSDLARARQSVTLLTADGGVSGSPVLGAATGVLFTPYLTLGATTLDLNFQAEDFDTALGATTYNQTQAALGLQARWNAGASAVDDLILSLNAG
;
A
#
# COMPACT_ATOMS: atom_id res chain seq x y z
N MET A 1 -30.56 86.92 -16.41
CA MET A 1 -29.92 85.72 -15.84
C MET A 1 -30.78 84.46 -16.03
N ARG A 2 -31.12 84.12 -17.28
CA ARG A 2 -31.77 82.84 -17.68
C ARG A 2 -31.29 82.36 -19.07
N ALA A 3 -30.08 82.78 -19.48
CA ALA A 3 -29.51 82.50 -20.80
C ALA A 3 -28.09 81.90 -20.73
N LEU A 4 -27.62 81.46 -19.56
CA LEU A 4 -26.25 80.95 -19.38
C LEU A 4 -26.18 79.43 -19.10
N THR A 5 -27.31 78.73 -19.05
CA THR A 5 -27.34 77.28 -18.76
C THR A 5 -27.55 76.41 -20.00
N ALA A 6 -27.96 76.99 -21.14
CA ALA A 6 -28.20 76.24 -22.38
C ALA A 6 -26.99 76.14 -23.33
N ILE A 7 -25.89 76.86 -23.05
CA ILE A 7 -24.67 76.83 -23.89
C ILE A 7 -23.61 75.87 -23.33
N LYS A 8 -23.74 75.42 -22.08
CA LYS A 8 -22.75 74.51 -21.46
C LYS A 8 -23.01 73.02 -21.77
N THR A 9 -24.23 72.65 -22.13
CA THR A 9 -24.59 71.28 -22.53
C THR A 9 -24.49 71.03 -24.04
N GLY A 10 -24.53 72.07 -24.88
CA GLY A 10 -24.47 71.91 -26.34
C GLY A 10 -23.07 71.95 -26.96
N LEU A 11 -22.02 72.27 -26.21
CA LEU A 11 -20.67 72.46 -26.74
C LEU A 11 -19.63 71.45 -26.22
N VAL A 12 -20.01 70.57 -25.29
CA VAL A 12 -19.12 69.51 -24.76
C VAL A 12 -19.35 68.16 -25.47
N GLY A 13 -20.51 67.95 -26.11
CA GLY A 13 -20.81 66.73 -26.87
C GLY A 13 -20.29 66.72 -28.32
N GLY A 14 -19.32 67.56 -28.68
CA GLY A 14 -18.91 67.73 -30.08
C GLY A 14 -17.41 67.83 -30.35
N VAL A 15 -16.54 67.62 -29.36
CA VAL A 15 -15.09 67.78 -29.53
C VAL A 15 -14.33 66.64 -28.83
N SER A 16 -14.60 65.40 -29.24
CA SER A 16 -13.77 64.23 -28.89
C SER A 16 -13.79 63.18 -30.01
N ALA A 17 -13.65 63.60 -31.27
CA ALA A 17 -13.39 62.70 -32.39
C ALA A 17 -12.58 63.46 -33.46
N LEU A 18 -11.37 63.88 -33.09
CA LEU A 18 -10.42 64.41 -34.06
C LEU A 18 -9.68 63.22 -34.67
N ALA A 19 -10.28 62.63 -35.71
CA ALA A 19 -9.60 61.72 -36.61
C ALA A 19 -8.45 62.48 -37.29
N LEU A 20 -7.22 62.08 -36.99
CA LEU A 20 -6.03 62.60 -37.66
C LEU A 20 -6.06 62.11 -39.11
N SER A 21 -6.53 62.95 -40.02
CA SER A 21 -6.64 62.61 -41.44
C SER A 21 -5.26 62.62 -42.12
N ALA A 22 -4.66 61.44 -42.27
CA ALA A 22 -3.73 61.16 -43.36
C ALA A 22 -4.40 60.10 -44.24
N ALA A 23 -4.99 60.54 -45.36
CA ALA A 23 -5.52 59.76 -46.49
C ALA A 23 -5.70 58.24 -46.28
N VAL A 24 -6.71 57.85 -45.51
CA VAL A 24 -7.30 56.51 -45.53
C VAL A 24 -8.80 56.70 -45.79
N GLN A 25 -9.38 55.93 -46.71
CA GLN A 25 -10.82 55.93 -46.95
C GLN A 25 -11.53 55.52 -45.65
N ALA A 26 -12.08 56.50 -44.92
CA ALA A 26 -12.82 56.24 -43.70
C ALA A 26 -14.15 55.57 -44.04
N GLN A 27 -14.24 54.25 -43.84
CA GLN A 27 -15.51 53.60 -43.57
C GLN A 27 -16.05 54.10 -42.22
N THR A 28 -17.36 54.25 -42.09
CA THR A 28 -18.00 54.94 -40.97
C THR A 28 -18.36 53.93 -39.88
N CYS A 29 -17.80 54.09 -38.69
CA CYS A 29 -18.41 53.54 -37.47
C CYS A 29 -19.56 54.46 -37.05
N THR A 30 -20.75 53.91 -36.89
CA THR A 30 -21.90 54.61 -36.31
C THR A 30 -21.90 54.38 -34.80
N PHE A 31 -21.75 55.45 -34.04
CA PHE A 31 -21.95 55.44 -32.60
C PHE A 31 -23.43 55.76 -32.31
N GLU A 32 -24.18 54.80 -31.79
CA GLU A 32 -25.51 55.04 -31.24
C GLU A 32 -25.36 55.28 -29.73
N ALA A 33 -25.48 56.55 -29.33
CA ALA A 33 -25.57 56.91 -27.92
C ALA A 33 -26.98 56.57 -27.42
N ASP A 34 -27.11 55.58 -26.55
CA ASP A 34 -28.37 55.32 -25.86
C ASP A 34 -28.51 56.27 -24.66
N ALA A 35 -29.31 57.32 -24.86
CA ALA A 35 -29.48 58.39 -23.89
C ALA A 35 -30.14 57.94 -22.57
N GLU A 36 -30.71 56.72 -22.49
CA GLU A 36 -31.33 56.20 -21.27
C GLU A 36 -30.45 55.19 -20.50
N ALA A 37 -29.43 54.61 -21.14
CA ALA A 37 -28.59 53.56 -20.53
C ALA A 37 -27.18 54.03 -20.13
N GLY A 38 -26.67 55.13 -20.67
CA GLY A 38 -25.26 55.52 -20.48
C GLY A 38 -24.26 54.59 -21.18
N ALA A 39 -24.76 53.70 -22.05
CA ALA A 39 -23.99 52.83 -22.92
C ALA A 39 -23.90 53.46 -24.32
N ASP A 40 -22.69 53.57 -24.86
CA ASP A 40 -22.43 54.03 -26.22
C ASP A 40 -22.14 52.79 -27.09
N ASN A 41 -23.11 52.38 -27.92
CA ASN A 41 -22.92 51.26 -28.84
C ASN A 41 -22.19 51.74 -30.10
N ALA A 42 -20.99 51.20 -30.35
CA ALA A 42 -20.24 51.46 -31.58
C ALA A 42 -20.46 50.32 -32.59
N ASN A 43 -21.30 50.55 -33.59
CA ASN A 43 -21.52 49.58 -34.67
C ASN A 43 -20.68 49.98 -35.89
N CYS A 44 -19.62 49.21 -36.18
CA CYS A 44 -18.71 49.44 -37.30
C CYS A 44 -18.95 48.42 -38.41
N THR A 45 -19.10 48.86 -39.67
CA THR A 45 -19.21 47.96 -40.82
C THR A 45 -17.85 47.48 -41.32
N ALA A 46 -17.79 46.23 -41.82
CA ALA A 46 -16.59 45.52 -42.29
C ALA A 46 -15.69 46.28 -43.30
N GLY A 47 -14.37 46.06 -43.20
CA GLY A 47 -13.37 46.49 -44.20
C GLY A 47 -12.33 47.52 -43.74
N LEU A 48 -12.15 47.71 -42.43
CA LEU A 48 -11.10 48.59 -41.89
C LEU A 48 -9.80 47.81 -41.70
N ASP A 49 -8.67 48.33 -42.22
CA ASP A 49 -7.36 47.71 -41.98
C ASP A 49 -7.04 47.67 -40.47
N TYR A 50 -7.39 48.71 -39.72
CA TYR A 50 -7.13 48.81 -38.27
C TYR A 50 -8.28 49.60 -37.61
N ALA A 51 -8.78 49.16 -36.45
CA ALA A 51 -9.68 49.97 -35.62
C ALA A 51 -9.03 50.25 -34.25
N ILE A 52 -8.81 51.54 -33.98
CA ILE A 52 -8.30 52.03 -32.70
C ILE A 52 -9.44 52.75 -32.00
N PHE A 53 -9.86 52.24 -30.86
CA PHE A 53 -10.87 52.86 -30.01
C PHE A 53 -10.16 53.63 -28.89
N TYR A 54 -10.17 54.96 -29.00
CA TYR A 54 -9.75 55.88 -27.93
C TYR A 54 -10.97 56.70 -27.49
N ILE A 55 -11.71 56.21 -26.49
CA ILE A 55 -12.93 56.87 -26.03
C ILE A 55 -12.91 56.98 -24.50
N PRO A 56 -12.33 58.05 -23.94
CA PRO A 56 -12.22 58.20 -22.50
C PRO A 56 -13.59 58.18 -21.81
N ASN A 57 -13.72 57.34 -20.79
CA ASN A 57 -14.95 57.07 -20.01
C ASN A 57 -16.06 56.32 -20.76
N LEU A 58 -15.74 55.53 -21.79
CA LEU A 58 -16.72 54.60 -22.34
C LEU A 58 -17.02 53.49 -21.33
N HIS A 59 -18.28 53.36 -20.95
CA HIS A 59 -18.72 52.38 -19.95
C HIS A 59 -18.95 51.00 -20.54
N ASP A 60 -19.39 50.88 -21.79
CA ASP A 60 -19.63 49.60 -22.46
C ASP A 60 -19.22 49.72 -23.95
N VAL A 61 -18.28 48.89 -24.41
CA VAL A 61 -18.11 48.64 -25.85
C VAL A 61 -18.79 47.31 -26.16
N THR A 62 -19.71 47.29 -27.13
CA THR A 62 -20.15 46.05 -27.77
C THR A 62 -19.75 46.08 -29.25
N LEU A 63 -18.95 45.10 -29.67
CA LEU A 63 -18.74 44.80 -31.09
C LEU A 63 -19.76 43.74 -31.50
N GLU A 64 -20.52 43.94 -32.58
CA GLU A 64 -21.48 42.98 -33.11
C GLU A 64 -20.96 42.27 -34.37
N ALA A 65 -21.60 41.15 -34.73
CA ALA A 65 -21.11 40.18 -35.73
C ALA A 65 -20.78 40.76 -37.12
N GLY A 66 -19.66 40.28 -37.68
CA GLY A 66 -19.25 40.56 -39.06
C GLY A 66 -18.17 41.64 -39.18
N PHE A 67 -17.33 41.82 -38.15
CA PHE A 67 -16.22 42.76 -38.18
C PHE A 67 -14.96 42.08 -38.70
N ASP A 68 -14.63 42.32 -39.97
CA ASP A 68 -13.36 41.93 -40.58
C ASP A 68 -12.41 43.13 -40.51
N SER A 69 -11.40 43.03 -39.65
CA SER A 69 -10.30 44.00 -39.52
C SER A 69 -8.99 43.27 -39.28
N ARG A 70 -7.83 43.89 -39.49
CA ARG A 70 -6.53 43.28 -39.10
C ARG A 70 -6.27 43.33 -37.60
N GLY A 71 -7.23 43.81 -36.81
CA GLY A 71 -7.24 43.77 -35.35
C GLY A 71 -7.89 45.00 -34.69
N LEU A 72 -7.87 44.98 -33.37
CA LEU A 72 -8.54 45.93 -32.48
C LEU A 72 -7.57 46.42 -31.41
N ILE A 73 -7.40 47.75 -31.29
CA ILE A 73 -6.66 48.35 -30.18
C ILE A 73 -7.60 49.20 -29.33
N PHE A 74 -7.64 48.92 -28.03
CA PHE A 74 -8.34 49.75 -27.04
C PHE A 74 -7.33 50.58 -26.24
N ILE A 75 -7.62 51.88 -26.07
CA ILE A 75 -6.80 52.83 -25.32
C ILE A 75 -7.72 53.70 -24.44
N ASP A 76 -7.47 53.75 -23.13
CA ASP A 76 -8.08 54.67 -22.16
C ASP A 76 -9.62 54.50 -21.94
N ASN A 77 -10.08 53.28 -21.65
CA ASN A 77 -11.48 52.98 -21.30
C ASN A 77 -11.60 52.58 -19.81
N SER A 78 -12.75 52.82 -19.16
CA SER A 78 -12.97 52.55 -17.74
C SER A 78 -14.34 51.92 -17.41
N GLY A 79 -14.66 50.82 -18.09
CA GLY A 79 -15.96 50.14 -18.00
C GLY A 79 -15.91 48.67 -18.40
N MET A 80 -16.99 48.10 -18.91
CA MET A 80 -17.06 46.73 -19.45
C MET A 80 -16.68 46.72 -20.93
N LEU A 81 -15.90 45.72 -21.34
CA LEU A 81 -15.60 45.46 -22.75
C LEU A 81 -16.25 44.14 -23.16
N THR A 82 -17.28 44.20 -23.98
CA THR A 82 -17.97 43.01 -24.50
C THR A 82 -17.68 42.85 -25.99
N VAL A 83 -17.18 41.69 -26.39
CA VAL A 83 -16.93 41.36 -27.80
C VAL A 83 -17.90 40.25 -28.22
N ARG A 84 -18.80 40.56 -29.17
CA ARG A 84 -19.79 39.62 -29.71
C ARG A 84 -19.58 39.40 -31.21
N GLY A 85 -19.80 38.17 -31.66
CA GLY A 85 -19.76 37.83 -33.09
C GLY A 85 -18.38 37.46 -33.64
N THR A 86 -18.28 37.32 -34.96
CA THR A 86 -17.06 36.82 -35.62
C THR A 86 -16.11 37.97 -35.99
N THR A 87 -14.88 37.86 -35.50
CA THR A 87 -13.72 38.68 -35.84
C THR A 87 -12.65 37.75 -36.40
N ASP A 88 -12.44 37.82 -37.71
CA ASP A 88 -11.35 37.13 -38.40
C ASP A 88 -10.29 38.19 -38.71
N THR A 89 -9.13 38.10 -38.06
CA THR A 89 -8.03 39.03 -38.35
C THR A 89 -7.03 38.35 -39.28
N ASN A 90 -7.22 38.53 -40.59
CA ASN A 90 -6.24 38.17 -41.61
C ASN A 90 -5.22 39.33 -41.74
N GLY A 91 -4.20 39.32 -40.90
CA GLY A 91 -3.12 40.28 -40.78
C GLY A 91 -3.00 40.80 -39.36
N SER A 92 -1.75 41.07 -38.91
CA SER A 92 -1.50 41.49 -37.53
C SER A 92 -1.56 43.02 -37.31
N ILE A 93 -2.09 43.45 -36.15
CA ILE A 93 -1.68 44.72 -35.51
C ILE A 93 -0.70 44.41 -34.39
N GLY A 94 0.60 44.51 -34.71
CA GLY A 94 1.62 44.12 -33.75
C GLY A 94 1.56 42.61 -33.50
N SER A 95 1.46 42.21 -32.24
CA SER A 95 1.41 40.82 -31.83
C SER A 95 0.01 40.22 -31.81
N SER A 96 -1.11 40.95 -31.83
CA SER A 96 -2.41 40.37 -31.39
C SER A 96 -3.64 40.79 -32.18
N ALA A 97 -4.67 39.93 -32.23
CA ALA A 97 -5.96 40.27 -32.86
C ALA A 97 -6.76 41.30 -32.03
N ILE A 98 -6.79 41.11 -30.71
CA ILE A 98 -7.24 42.12 -29.73
C ILE A 98 -6.06 42.49 -28.85
N LEU A 99 -5.65 43.75 -28.88
CA LEU A 99 -4.60 44.28 -28.02
C LEU A 99 -5.17 45.35 -27.08
N ILE A 100 -5.09 45.09 -25.78
CA ILE A 100 -5.49 46.03 -24.73
C ILE A 100 -4.23 46.62 -24.10
N ARG A 101 -4.05 47.93 -24.23
CA ARG A 101 -2.82 48.62 -23.82
C ARG A 101 -2.88 49.18 -22.41
N ALA A 102 -1.70 49.35 -21.81
CA ALA A 102 -1.49 49.87 -20.47
C ALA A 102 -2.30 51.14 -20.14
N GLY A 103 -2.72 51.27 -18.87
CA GLY A 103 -3.46 52.43 -18.36
C GLY A 103 -4.97 52.34 -18.52
N ILE A 104 -5.50 51.12 -18.70
CA ILE A 104 -6.93 50.81 -18.78
C ILE A 104 -7.26 49.90 -17.61
N ASP A 105 -8.23 50.33 -16.80
CA ASP A 105 -8.85 49.49 -15.78
C ASP A 105 -10.30 49.24 -16.21
N PHE A 106 -10.63 48.01 -16.59
CA PHE A 106 -12.01 47.63 -16.96
C PHE A 106 -12.63 46.76 -15.88
N GLU A 107 -13.94 46.85 -15.68
CA GLU A 107 -14.66 46.04 -14.68
C GLU A 107 -14.80 44.59 -15.12
N ALA A 108 -14.98 44.34 -16.42
CA ALA A 108 -14.97 43.00 -16.98
C ALA A 108 -14.63 43.02 -18.48
N PHE A 109 -13.97 41.96 -18.93
CA PHE A 109 -13.84 41.62 -20.34
C PHE A 109 -14.69 40.38 -20.62
N ILE A 110 -15.60 40.47 -21.58
CA ILE A 110 -16.53 39.39 -21.93
C ILE A 110 -16.39 39.09 -23.42
N HIS A 111 -16.03 37.86 -23.78
CA HIS A 111 -16.02 37.37 -25.15
C HIS A 111 -17.07 36.28 -25.35
N GLU A 112 -17.95 36.48 -26.32
CA GLU A 112 -19.03 35.52 -26.70
C GLU A 112 -18.92 35.13 -28.20
N GLY A 113 -17.90 35.64 -28.90
CA GLY A 113 -17.78 35.60 -30.35
C GLY A 113 -16.89 34.47 -30.91
N ILE A 114 -16.47 34.60 -32.17
CA ILE A 114 -15.39 33.81 -32.76
C ILE A 114 -14.26 34.78 -33.05
N LEU A 115 -13.08 34.55 -32.50
CA LEU A 115 -11.87 35.31 -32.75
C LEU A 115 -10.83 34.37 -33.36
N THR A 116 -10.34 34.68 -34.56
CA THR A 116 -9.23 33.95 -35.18
C THR A 116 -8.11 34.93 -35.50
N SER A 117 -6.91 34.62 -35.05
CA SER A 117 -5.72 35.44 -35.22
C SER A 117 -4.65 34.68 -36.00
N ASP A 118 -4.19 35.27 -37.11
CA ASP A 118 -2.94 34.89 -37.76
C ASP A 118 -1.73 35.66 -37.23
N ALA A 119 -1.95 36.57 -36.27
CA ALA A 119 -0.91 37.24 -35.51
C ALA A 119 -0.36 36.31 -34.41
N MET A 120 0.54 36.82 -33.56
CA MET A 120 1.02 36.07 -32.40
C MET A 120 -0.17 35.70 -31.49
N HIS A 121 -0.85 36.63 -30.83
CA HIS A 121 -1.90 36.29 -29.87
C HIS A 121 -3.32 36.51 -30.39
N GLY A 122 -4.28 35.74 -29.86
CA GLY A 122 -5.70 36.04 -30.04
C GLY A 122 -6.06 37.31 -29.27
N ILE A 123 -5.92 37.24 -27.95
CA ILE A 123 -6.14 38.37 -27.04
C ILE A 123 -4.87 38.62 -26.24
N GLU A 124 -4.42 39.87 -26.20
CA GLU A 124 -3.30 40.32 -25.38
C GLU A 124 -3.72 41.46 -24.45
N LEU A 125 -3.51 41.27 -23.15
CA LEU A 125 -3.56 42.34 -22.14
C LEU A 125 -2.13 42.76 -21.84
N GLU A 126 -1.71 43.97 -22.24
CA GLU A 126 -0.38 44.48 -21.96
C GLU A 126 -0.15 44.72 -20.46
N ALA A 127 1.13 44.74 -20.06
CA ALA A 127 1.52 45.09 -18.70
C ALA A 127 0.97 46.48 -18.28
N GLY A 128 0.39 46.57 -17.09
CA GLY A 128 -0.24 47.79 -16.57
C GLY A 128 -1.70 47.98 -16.97
N VAL A 129 -2.32 46.96 -17.56
CA VAL A 129 -3.79 46.82 -17.66
C VAL A 129 -4.31 46.07 -16.45
N THR A 130 -5.49 46.45 -15.94
CA THR A 130 -6.22 45.67 -14.92
C THR A 130 -7.63 45.37 -15.42
N ALA A 131 -7.93 44.11 -15.66
CA ALA A 131 -9.30 43.62 -15.79
C ALA A 131 -9.92 43.44 -14.40
N GLY A 132 -11.22 43.60 -14.23
CA GLY A 132 -11.96 43.02 -13.11
C GLY A 132 -12.11 41.53 -13.37
N GLU A 133 -13.18 41.13 -14.03
CA GLU A 133 -13.37 39.73 -14.49
C GLU A 133 -12.93 39.53 -15.95
N PHE A 134 -12.49 38.33 -16.31
CA PHE A 134 -12.28 37.90 -17.69
C PHE A 134 -13.17 36.70 -17.98
N VAL A 135 -14.08 36.81 -18.93
CA VAL A 135 -15.04 35.76 -19.27
C VAL A 135 -14.97 35.42 -20.75
N ASN A 136 -14.66 34.17 -21.08
CA ASN A 136 -14.79 33.61 -22.42
C ASN A 136 -15.94 32.59 -22.47
N SER A 137 -16.87 32.78 -23.40
CA SER A 137 -17.89 31.81 -23.81
C SER A 137 -17.91 31.57 -25.32
N GLY A 138 -17.02 32.24 -26.06
CA GLY A 138 -16.86 32.14 -27.49
C GLY A 138 -15.72 31.19 -27.92
N SER A 139 -15.25 31.35 -29.15
CA SER A 139 -14.05 30.70 -29.68
C SER A 139 -12.94 31.72 -29.82
N ILE A 140 -11.73 31.38 -29.39
CA ILE A 140 -10.52 32.17 -29.62
C ILE A 140 -9.48 31.22 -30.19
N THR A 141 -8.94 31.54 -31.37
CA THR A 141 -7.94 30.73 -32.06
C THR A 141 -6.72 31.57 -32.42
N SER A 142 -5.53 31.14 -32.04
CA SER A 142 -4.26 31.68 -32.58
C SER A 142 -3.57 30.64 -33.45
N LEU A 143 -3.13 31.04 -34.64
CA LEU A 143 -2.50 30.16 -35.63
C LEU A 143 -0.96 30.23 -35.62
N ASP A 144 -0.35 31.10 -34.82
CA ASP A 144 1.12 31.24 -34.75
C ASP A 144 1.72 30.26 -33.71
N PRO A 145 2.62 29.34 -34.10
CA PRO A 145 3.23 28.36 -33.20
C PRO A 145 4.02 28.96 -32.03
N ALA A 146 4.47 30.22 -32.15
CA ALA A 146 5.26 30.88 -31.11
C ALA A 146 4.40 31.62 -30.07
N ALA A 147 3.08 31.49 -30.14
CA ALA A 147 2.22 32.45 -29.51
C ALA A 147 1.00 31.84 -28.80
N SER A 148 0.13 32.70 -28.29
CA SER A 148 -0.90 32.29 -27.31
C SER A 148 -2.29 32.72 -27.73
N ALA A 149 -3.30 31.86 -27.60
CA ALA A 149 -4.67 32.30 -27.86
C ALA A 149 -5.07 33.43 -26.89
N ILE A 150 -4.65 33.35 -25.63
CA ILE A 150 -4.77 34.43 -24.65
C ILE A 150 -3.41 34.66 -23.97
N TYR A 151 -2.96 35.92 -23.96
CA TYR A 151 -1.71 36.36 -23.34
C TYR A 151 -1.99 37.49 -22.33
N LEU A 152 -1.82 37.21 -21.04
CA LEU A 152 -2.13 38.11 -19.94
C LEU A 152 -0.84 38.66 -19.32
N ALA A 153 -0.27 39.72 -19.90
CA ALA A 153 0.82 40.48 -19.27
C ALA A 153 0.33 41.51 -18.25
N GLY A 154 -0.92 41.96 -18.37
CA GLY A 154 -1.65 42.73 -17.36
C GLY A 154 -2.26 41.83 -16.28
N ASN A 155 -2.98 42.46 -15.34
CA ASN A 155 -3.67 41.77 -14.25
C ASN A 155 -5.15 41.55 -14.57
N VAL A 156 -5.72 40.49 -14.01
CA VAL A 156 -7.15 40.28 -13.80
C VAL A 156 -7.36 40.35 -12.29
N SER A 157 -8.12 41.30 -11.78
CA SER A 157 -8.28 41.54 -10.34
C SER A 157 -9.36 40.66 -9.70
N GLY A 158 -10.27 40.11 -10.51
CA GLY A 158 -11.25 39.08 -10.17
C GLY A 158 -10.94 37.74 -10.85
N ASP A 159 -11.99 37.04 -11.27
CA ASP A 159 -11.89 35.69 -11.85
C ASP A 159 -11.53 35.69 -13.34
N PHE A 160 -10.86 34.64 -13.77
CA PHE A 160 -10.79 34.22 -15.18
C PHE A 160 -11.71 33.02 -15.38
N ARG A 161 -12.67 33.11 -16.31
CA ARG A 161 -13.64 32.04 -16.60
C ARG A 161 -13.66 31.69 -18.08
N ASN A 162 -13.50 30.40 -18.38
CA ASN A 162 -13.64 29.87 -19.74
C ASN A 162 -14.75 28.82 -19.81
N SER A 163 -15.73 29.04 -20.68
CA SER A 163 -16.79 28.08 -21.03
C SER A 163 -16.86 27.79 -22.53
N GLY A 164 -15.97 28.42 -23.31
CA GLY A 164 -15.88 28.28 -24.76
C GLY A 164 -14.61 27.56 -25.21
N LEU A 165 -14.23 27.76 -26.48
CA LEU A 165 -13.02 27.21 -27.07
C LEU A 165 -11.88 28.24 -27.02
N ILE A 166 -10.72 27.81 -26.54
CA ILE A 166 -9.44 28.51 -26.63
C ILE A 166 -8.49 27.54 -27.31
N ASP A 167 -8.02 27.87 -28.50
CA ASP A 167 -7.19 27.00 -29.34
C ASP A 167 -5.97 27.75 -29.85
N SER A 168 -4.79 27.15 -29.77
CA SER A 168 -3.55 27.85 -30.12
C SER A 168 -2.52 26.92 -30.74
N ALA A 169 -1.80 27.41 -31.74
CA ALA A 169 -0.61 26.72 -32.24
C ALA A 169 0.57 26.71 -31.26
N GLY A 170 0.59 27.60 -30.26
CA GLY A 170 1.58 27.62 -29.19
C GLY A 170 0.98 27.30 -27.82
N THR A 171 0.72 28.31 -26.99
CA THR A 171 0.11 28.17 -25.65
C THR A 171 -1.39 28.51 -25.68
N GLY A 172 -2.24 27.77 -24.97
CA GLY A 172 -3.67 28.13 -24.89
C GLY A 172 -3.85 29.45 -24.13
N VAL A 173 -3.51 29.45 -22.85
CA VAL A 173 -3.52 30.64 -21.98
C VAL A 173 -2.15 30.84 -21.34
N HIS A 174 -1.55 32.01 -21.51
CA HIS A 174 -0.27 32.38 -20.91
C HIS A 174 -0.43 33.58 -19.98
N ILE A 175 -0.16 33.39 -18.69
CA ILE A 175 -0.31 34.39 -17.64
C ILE A 175 1.08 34.86 -17.17
N LEU A 176 1.38 36.15 -17.37
CA LEU A 176 2.58 36.82 -16.86
C LEU A 176 2.25 37.85 -15.76
N GLY A 177 1.00 38.34 -15.71
CA GLY A 177 0.49 39.16 -14.61
C GLY A 177 -0.16 38.35 -13.51
N MET A 178 -1.13 38.93 -12.81
CA MET A 178 -1.86 38.25 -11.72
C MET A 178 -3.31 37.99 -12.10
N VAL A 179 -3.86 36.83 -11.73
CA VAL A 179 -5.31 36.62 -11.58
C VAL A 179 -5.61 36.70 -10.08
N GLY A 180 -6.33 37.73 -9.65
CA GLY A 180 -6.57 38.02 -8.24
C GLY A 180 -7.60 37.10 -7.59
N GLY A 181 -8.57 36.62 -8.37
CA GLY A 181 -9.55 35.61 -7.98
C GLY A 181 -9.18 34.22 -8.51
N ASP A 182 -10.20 33.47 -8.94
CA ASP A 182 -10.07 32.08 -9.38
C ASP A 182 -9.77 31.99 -10.89
N PHE A 183 -9.08 30.92 -11.29
CA PHE A 183 -9.04 30.49 -12.68
C PHE A 183 -10.00 29.30 -12.85
N ILE A 184 -11.06 29.46 -13.65
CA ILE A 184 -12.12 28.47 -13.82
C ILE A 184 -12.25 28.10 -15.30
N ASN A 185 -11.96 26.84 -15.62
CA ASN A 185 -12.33 26.22 -16.90
C ASN A 185 -13.61 25.39 -16.69
N GLU A 186 -14.74 25.92 -17.12
CA GLU A 186 -16.07 25.34 -16.96
C GLU A 186 -16.22 24.02 -17.73
N ALA A 187 -17.30 23.26 -17.47
CA ALA A 187 -17.48 21.92 -18.04
C ALA A 187 -17.51 21.87 -19.59
N THR A 188 -17.90 22.98 -20.24
CA THR A 188 -17.87 23.13 -21.70
C THR A 188 -16.61 23.81 -22.22
N GLY A 189 -15.76 24.30 -21.31
CA GLY A 189 -14.52 24.98 -21.62
C GLY A 189 -13.49 24.01 -22.19
N ILE A 190 -12.92 24.39 -23.33
CA ILE A 190 -11.86 23.65 -23.99
C ILE A 190 -10.68 24.61 -24.17
N ILE A 191 -9.52 24.22 -23.64
CA ILE A 191 -8.25 24.90 -23.85
C ILE A 191 -7.32 23.90 -24.52
N THR A 192 -6.96 24.10 -25.78
CA THR A 192 -6.16 23.16 -26.57
C THR A 192 -4.98 23.85 -27.20
N THR A 193 -3.93 23.07 -27.44
CA THR A 193 -2.84 23.48 -28.33
C THR A 193 -2.48 22.36 -29.29
N ASP A 194 -2.07 22.73 -30.50
CA ASP A 194 -1.64 21.79 -31.54
C ASP A 194 -0.16 21.95 -31.93
N SER A 195 0.65 22.58 -31.06
CA SER A 195 2.08 22.80 -31.33
C SER A 195 2.78 21.50 -31.70
N THR A 196 3.17 21.38 -32.96
CA THR A 196 4.07 20.31 -33.44
C THR A 196 5.51 20.79 -33.61
N GLU A 197 5.76 22.09 -33.52
CA GLU A 197 7.00 22.72 -34.00
C GLU A 197 7.87 23.39 -32.92
N TYR A 198 7.38 23.64 -31.71
CA TYR A 198 8.15 24.40 -30.70
C TYR A 198 7.86 24.00 -29.25
N LEU A 199 8.94 23.98 -28.45
CA LEU A 199 9.09 23.69 -27.00
C LEU A 199 8.31 24.64 -26.04
N VAL A 200 7.09 25.05 -26.38
CA VAL A 200 6.20 25.88 -25.52
C VAL A 200 4.70 25.51 -25.60
N GLY A 201 4.36 24.30 -26.04
CA GLY A 201 2.99 23.85 -26.34
C GLY A 201 2.10 23.53 -25.13
N PHE A 202 1.89 24.44 -24.18
CA PHE A 202 1.09 24.17 -22.97
C PHE A 202 -0.36 24.66 -23.07
N GLY A 203 -1.30 23.92 -22.48
CA GLY A 203 -2.70 24.37 -22.37
C GLY A 203 -2.82 25.65 -21.53
N LEU A 204 -2.28 25.64 -20.32
CA LEU A 204 -2.22 26.79 -19.40
C LEU A 204 -0.80 26.95 -18.83
N VAL A 205 -0.25 28.17 -18.91
CA VAL A 205 1.03 28.54 -18.29
C VAL A 205 0.85 29.73 -17.37
N VAL A 206 1.36 29.62 -16.14
CA VAL A 206 1.52 30.74 -15.20
C VAL A 206 3.02 30.95 -14.97
N ASP A 207 3.53 32.06 -15.50
CA ASP A 207 4.96 32.30 -15.65
C ASP A 207 5.66 32.83 -14.37
N SER A 208 6.98 32.92 -14.39
CA SER A 208 7.77 33.51 -13.30
C SER A 208 7.33 34.94 -13.00
N GLY A 209 6.85 35.17 -11.78
CA GLY A 209 6.34 36.48 -11.32
C GLY A 209 4.83 36.66 -11.48
N ALA A 210 4.15 35.72 -12.15
CA ALA A 210 2.69 35.65 -12.20
C ALA A 210 2.11 34.93 -10.99
N SER A 211 0.79 35.04 -10.77
CA SER A 211 0.10 34.25 -9.74
C SER A 211 -1.39 34.11 -10.03
N ILE A 212 -2.00 33.09 -9.44
CA ILE A 212 -3.44 32.97 -9.27
C ILE A 212 -3.67 33.08 -7.75
N GLY A 213 -4.41 34.10 -7.33
CA GLY A 213 -4.64 34.43 -5.93
C GLY A 213 -5.68 33.54 -5.26
N GLY A 214 -6.62 33.00 -6.03
CA GLY A 214 -7.63 32.03 -5.60
C GLY A 214 -7.32 30.62 -6.07
N ASP A 215 -8.38 29.88 -6.41
CA ASP A 215 -8.34 28.49 -6.81
C ASP A 215 -8.04 28.33 -8.31
N LEU A 216 -7.47 27.19 -8.70
CA LEU A 216 -7.44 26.74 -10.10
C LEU A 216 -8.40 25.56 -10.24
N ILE A 217 -9.52 25.78 -10.94
CA ILE A 217 -10.61 24.81 -11.06
C ILE A 217 -10.81 24.42 -12.52
N ASN A 218 -10.69 23.13 -12.83
CA ASN A 218 -10.96 22.57 -14.15
C ASN A 218 -12.12 21.58 -14.13
N TYR A 219 -13.19 21.87 -14.86
CA TYR A 219 -14.29 20.96 -15.18
C TYR A 219 -14.26 20.48 -16.64
N GLY A 220 -13.56 21.19 -17.52
CA GLY A 220 -13.52 20.95 -18.96
C GLY A 220 -12.26 20.20 -19.42
N LEU A 221 -11.82 20.48 -20.66
CA LEU A 221 -10.58 19.95 -21.22
C LEU A 221 -9.49 21.02 -21.21
N ILE A 222 -8.31 20.66 -20.70
CA ILE A 222 -7.06 21.41 -20.89
C ILE A 222 -6.05 20.45 -21.53
N TYR A 223 -5.72 20.68 -22.79
CA TYR A 223 -4.77 19.89 -23.56
C TYR A 223 -3.58 20.77 -23.97
N GLY A 224 -2.37 20.24 -23.84
CA GLY A 224 -1.20 20.84 -24.48
C GLY A 224 -0.20 19.79 -24.94
N ALA A 225 0.44 20.05 -26.08
CA ALA A 225 1.48 19.19 -26.64
C ALA A 225 2.60 18.88 -25.63
N GLU A 226 3.07 19.87 -24.88
CA GLU A 226 4.12 19.70 -23.85
C GLU A 226 3.59 19.61 -22.43
N GLY A 227 2.34 20.01 -22.24
CA GLY A 227 1.65 19.72 -21.00
C GLY A 227 0.33 20.45 -20.86
N GLY A 228 -0.52 19.91 -19.99
CA GLY A 228 -1.83 20.51 -19.73
C GLY A 228 -1.69 21.83 -18.95
N VAL A 229 -1.21 21.75 -17.71
CA VAL A 229 -1.05 22.90 -16.81
C VAL A 229 0.37 23.02 -16.31
N PHE A 230 0.98 24.20 -16.47
CA PHE A 230 2.32 24.48 -15.98
C PHE A 230 2.38 25.77 -15.14
N LEU A 231 2.50 25.62 -13.83
CA LEU A 231 2.74 26.73 -12.90
C LEU A 231 4.26 26.89 -12.71
N ARG A 232 4.88 27.65 -13.62
CA ARG A 232 6.32 27.99 -13.62
C ARG A 232 6.66 29.14 -12.65
N THR A 233 5.65 29.75 -12.05
CA THR A 233 5.83 30.84 -11.10
C THR A 233 6.69 30.44 -9.88
N THR A 234 7.22 31.45 -9.19
CA THR A 234 7.87 31.32 -7.87
C THR A 234 6.92 31.63 -6.71
N THR A 235 5.69 32.03 -7.03
CA THR A 235 4.63 32.33 -6.06
C THR A 235 3.64 31.17 -6.07
N PRO A 236 3.31 30.57 -4.91
CA PRO A 236 2.34 29.48 -4.85
C PRO A 236 0.98 29.86 -5.47
N LEU A 237 0.22 28.86 -5.90
CA LEU A 237 -1.22 29.01 -6.09
C LEU A 237 -1.85 29.37 -4.74
N GLY A 238 -2.54 30.50 -4.65
CA GLY A 238 -3.03 31.02 -3.37
C GLY A 238 -4.16 30.21 -2.74
N GLY A 239 -4.89 29.42 -3.53
CA GLY A 239 -5.97 28.53 -3.11
C GLY A 239 -5.73 27.05 -3.42
N ASP A 240 -6.82 26.34 -3.68
CA ASP A 240 -6.84 24.92 -4.02
C ASP A 240 -6.59 24.69 -5.52
N PHE A 241 -5.96 23.55 -5.86
CA PHE A 241 -6.01 23.00 -7.21
C PHE A 241 -7.10 21.94 -7.28
N VAL A 242 -8.07 22.10 -8.19
CA VAL A 242 -9.22 21.20 -8.31
C VAL A 242 -9.43 20.76 -9.76
N ASN A 243 -9.34 19.47 -10.02
CA ASN A 243 -9.63 18.87 -11.33
C ASN A 243 -10.82 17.91 -11.26
N TYR A 244 -11.89 18.26 -11.95
CA TYR A 244 -13.06 17.41 -12.26
C TYR A 244 -13.08 16.98 -13.74
N GLY A 245 -12.35 17.69 -14.60
CA GLY A 245 -12.30 17.49 -16.04
C GLY A 245 -11.12 16.64 -16.51
N SER A 246 -10.60 16.95 -17.69
CA SER A 246 -9.43 16.27 -18.26
C SER A 246 -8.28 17.27 -18.47
N ILE A 247 -7.11 16.92 -17.98
CA ILE A 247 -5.86 17.67 -18.19
C ILE A 247 -4.87 16.71 -18.86
N VAL A 248 -4.45 17.03 -20.07
CA VAL A 248 -3.69 16.11 -20.92
C VAL A 248 -2.45 16.79 -21.48
N GLY A 249 -1.28 16.24 -21.18
CA GLY A 249 -0.07 16.39 -21.98
C GLY A 249 -0.03 15.33 -23.08
N ASP A 250 0.52 15.64 -24.26
CA ASP A 250 0.59 14.67 -25.37
C ASP A 250 1.30 13.38 -24.93
N PRO A 251 0.63 12.21 -24.98
CA PRO A 251 1.19 10.94 -24.51
C PRO A 251 2.41 10.48 -25.33
N ASP A 252 2.59 11.00 -26.55
CA ASP A 252 3.68 10.61 -27.45
C ASP A 252 4.95 11.48 -27.28
N ASP A 253 4.92 12.51 -26.42
CA ASP A 253 6.04 13.43 -26.17
C ASP A 253 6.49 13.47 -24.70
N PHE A 254 7.57 14.21 -24.41
CA PHE A 254 8.06 14.49 -23.07
C PHE A 254 7.16 15.50 -22.34
N SER A 255 5.88 15.15 -22.18
CA SER A 255 4.86 16.06 -21.67
C SER A 255 4.44 15.72 -20.24
N TYR A 256 3.95 16.73 -19.51
CA TYR A 256 3.34 16.53 -18.20
C TYR A 256 1.86 16.89 -18.20
N GLY A 257 1.03 16.15 -17.45
CA GLY A 257 -0.35 16.58 -17.22
C GLY A 257 -0.37 17.91 -16.45
N VAL A 258 0.22 17.91 -15.26
CA VAL A 258 0.30 19.08 -14.36
C VAL A 258 1.70 19.23 -13.78
N VAL A 259 2.22 20.46 -13.74
CA VAL A 259 3.50 20.79 -13.10
C VAL A 259 3.36 22.01 -12.17
N PHE A 260 3.80 21.87 -10.91
CA PHE A 260 3.90 22.95 -9.94
C PHE A 260 5.34 23.18 -9.49
N LEU A 261 5.91 24.34 -9.84
CA LEU A 261 7.25 24.73 -9.37
C LEU A 261 7.21 25.55 -8.06
N ALA A 262 6.15 26.32 -7.80
CA ALA A 262 6.00 27.14 -6.59
C ALA A 262 5.03 26.59 -5.54
N GLY A 263 4.44 25.44 -5.79
CA GLY A 263 3.55 24.77 -4.85
C GLY A 263 2.13 25.31 -4.84
N VAL A 264 1.34 24.76 -3.92
CA VAL A 264 -0.08 25.06 -3.71
C VAL A 264 -0.31 25.38 -2.22
N ASP A 265 -0.81 26.57 -1.91
CA ASP A 265 -1.10 26.99 -0.52
C ASP A 265 -2.33 26.27 0.06
N GLY A 266 -3.23 25.78 -0.80
CA GLY A 266 -4.36 24.94 -0.45
C GLY A 266 -4.12 23.45 -0.68
N ASN A 267 -5.20 22.76 -1.01
CA ASN A 267 -5.28 21.33 -1.26
C ASN A 267 -5.10 21.00 -2.75
N PHE A 268 -4.79 19.74 -3.03
CA PHE A 268 -4.84 19.17 -4.37
C PHE A 268 -5.97 18.15 -4.45
N TYR A 269 -6.99 18.44 -5.26
CA TYR A 269 -8.14 17.56 -5.49
C TYR A 269 -8.19 17.11 -6.95
N ASN A 270 -8.07 15.80 -7.20
CA ASN A 270 -8.30 15.21 -8.51
C ASN A 270 -9.46 14.20 -8.46
N SER A 271 -10.44 14.38 -9.35
CA SER A 271 -11.55 13.45 -9.57
C SER A 271 -11.83 13.21 -11.06
N GLY A 272 -11.10 13.89 -11.94
CA GLY A 272 -11.09 13.67 -13.38
C GLY A 272 -9.81 12.97 -13.84
N ASP A 273 -9.39 13.23 -15.07
CA ASP A 273 -8.20 12.63 -15.67
C ASP A 273 -7.04 13.63 -15.72
N ILE A 274 -5.86 13.21 -15.27
CA ILE A 274 -4.58 13.90 -15.47
C ILE A 274 -3.64 12.92 -16.15
N ILE A 275 -3.31 13.18 -17.41
CA ILE A 275 -2.50 12.29 -18.24
C ILE A 275 -1.32 13.07 -18.79
N GLY A 276 -0.11 12.52 -18.70
CA GLY A 276 1.06 13.04 -19.41
C GLY A 276 1.83 11.94 -20.13
N GLY A 277 2.61 12.31 -21.15
CA GLY A 277 3.51 11.38 -21.82
C GLY A 277 4.67 10.98 -20.90
N TYR A 278 5.35 11.98 -20.32
CA TYR A 278 6.42 11.75 -19.37
C TYR A 278 5.91 11.53 -17.95
N GLY A 279 5.17 12.49 -17.37
CA GLY A 279 4.65 12.41 -16.00
C GLY A 279 3.21 12.89 -15.88
N GLY A 280 2.41 12.30 -14.98
CA GLY A 280 1.04 12.77 -14.75
C GLY A 280 1.04 14.10 -14.01
N VAL A 281 1.55 14.10 -12.77
CA VAL A 281 1.69 15.27 -11.90
C VAL A 281 3.10 15.37 -11.35
N LEU A 282 3.73 16.53 -11.50
CA LEU A 282 5.00 16.89 -10.88
C LEU A 282 4.83 18.13 -9.98
N ALA A 283 4.82 17.94 -8.67
CA ALA A 283 4.70 19.02 -7.69
C ALA A 283 5.97 19.12 -6.84
N ILE A 284 6.91 19.99 -7.24
CA ILE A 284 8.19 20.17 -6.52
C ILE A 284 8.19 21.37 -5.56
N GLY A 285 7.16 22.21 -5.63
CA GLY A 285 7.05 23.41 -4.79
C GLY A 285 6.32 23.19 -3.46
N GLY A 286 5.89 21.96 -3.14
CA GLY A 286 5.09 21.67 -1.96
C GLY A 286 3.58 21.72 -2.18
N ILE A 287 2.84 21.01 -1.35
CA ILE A 287 1.38 21.13 -1.20
C ILE A 287 1.11 21.37 0.29
N ALA A 288 0.57 22.54 0.65
CA ALA A 288 0.35 22.88 2.05
C ALA A 288 -0.89 22.17 2.66
N GLY A 289 -1.87 21.82 1.82
CA GLY A 289 -3.06 21.08 2.21
C GLY A 289 -2.98 19.56 1.97
N ASP A 290 -4.16 18.93 1.96
CA ASP A 290 -4.35 17.52 1.65
C ASP A 290 -4.23 17.26 0.14
N VAL A 291 -3.81 16.05 -0.21
CA VAL A 291 -3.80 15.53 -1.57
C VAL A 291 -4.83 14.41 -1.66
N VAL A 292 -5.89 14.60 -2.43
CA VAL A 292 -6.96 13.63 -2.61
C VAL A 292 -7.13 13.29 -4.08
N ASN A 293 -6.99 12.01 -4.42
CA ASN A 293 -7.23 11.48 -5.74
C ASN A 293 -8.40 10.50 -5.72
N SER A 294 -9.41 10.74 -6.55
CA SER A 294 -10.55 9.85 -6.83
C SER A 294 -10.74 9.61 -8.33
N GLY A 295 -9.89 10.21 -9.17
CA GLY A 295 -9.87 10.05 -10.63
C GLY A 295 -8.59 9.36 -11.11
N THR A 296 -8.19 9.64 -12.36
CA THR A 296 -7.01 9.03 -12.99
C THR A 296 -5.82 10.00 -12.96
N ILE A 297 -4.67 9.52 -12.54
CA ILE A 297 -3.36 10.15 -12.77
C ILE A 297 -2.48 9.14 -13.48
N GLN A 298 -2.04 9.45 -14.70
CA GLN A 298 -1.30 8.49 -15.54
C GLN A 298 -0.11 9.13 -16.23
N SER A 299 0.96 8.36 -16.37
CA SER A 299 2.08 8.64 -17.27
C SER A 299 2.34 7.49 -18.25
N VAL A 300 2.96 7.78 -19.40
CA VAL A 300 3.30 6.77 -20.41
C VAL A 300 4.74 6.28 -20.28
N THR A 301 5.68 7.14 -19.88
CA THR A 301 7.11 6.77 -19.87
C THR A 301 7.81 6.85 -18.51
N ASP A 302 7.36 7.70 -17.58
CA ASP A 302 8.01 7.88 -16.28
C ASP A 302 7.02 7.71 -15.11
N ASP A 303 7.24 8.41 -13.99
CA ASP A 303 6.39 8.41 -12.80
C ASP A 303 5.03 9.10 -13.03
N ALA A 304 3.94 8.51 -12.54
CA ALA A 304 2.63 9.14 -12.68
C ALA A 304 2.43 10.31 -11.71
N LEU A 305 2.90 10.17 -10.48
CA LEU A 305 2.76 11.18 -9.45
C LEU A 305 4.07 11.38 -8.70
N VAL A 306 4.66 12.56 -8.78
CA VAL A 306 5.82 12.97 -7.97
C VAL A 306 5.46 14.23 -7.21
N MET A 307 5.44 14.16 -5.89
CA MET A 307 5.16 15.30 -5.02
C MET A 307 6.22 15.41 -3.93
N THR A 308 6.69 16.64 -3.71
CA THR A 308 7.59 16.97 -2.60
C THR A 308 6.86 17.85 -1.58
N ASP A 309 7.30 17.83 -0.32
CA ASP A 309 6.91 18.77 0.73
C ASP A 309 5.38 18.87 0.96
N ILE A 310 4.70 17.72 1.02
CA ILE A 310 3.26 17.66 1.33
C ILE A 310 3.05 17.83 2.84
N GLN A 311 2.33 18.87 3.25
CA GLN A 311 2.04 19.14 4.67
C GLN A 311 0.75 18.47 5.18
N GLY A 312 -0.24 18.27 4.31
CA GLY A 312 -1.47 17.54 4.63
C GLY A 312 -1.35 16.03 4.40
N ASN A 313 -2.50 15.37 4.43
CA ASN A 313 -2.60 13.92 4.22
C ASN A 313 -2.65 13.56 2.74
N PHE A 314 -2.18 12.36 2.39
CA PHE A 314 -2.36 11.78 1.06
C PHE A 314 -3.46 10.73 1.09
N SER A 315 -4.45 10.84 0.18
CA SER A 315 -5.55 9.90 0.03
C SER A 315 -5.78 9.55 -1.44
N ASN A 316 -5.54 8.30 -1.81
CA ASN A 316 -6.02 7.72 -3.07
C ASN A 316 -7.32 6.95 -2.77
N GLU A 317 -8.46 7.58 -3.02
CA GLU A 317 -9.78 7.08 -2.66
C GLU A 317 -10.26 5.95 -3.57
N LEU A 318 -11.40 5.36 -3.22
CA LEU A 318 -12.04 4.33 -4.03
C LEU A 318 -12.36 4.87 -5.43
N GLY A 319 -11.85 4.20 -6.46
CA GLY A 319 -11.97 4.62 -7.86
C GLY A 319 -10.79 5.48 -8.35
N GLY A 320 -9.93 5.96 -7.44
CA GLY A 320 -8.69 6.63 -7.80
C GLY A 320 -7.69 5.65 -8.41
N VAL A 321 -7.11 6.03 -9.55
CA VAL A 321 -6.07 5.26 -10.24
C VAL A 321 -4.84 6.15 -10.40
N ILE A 322 -3.69 5.66 -9.96
CA ILE A 322 -2.38 6.29 -10.19
C ILE A 322 -1.50 5.27 -10.90
N ALA A 323 -1.19 5.47 -12.17
CA ALA A 323 -0.51 4.46 -12.99
C ALA A 323 0.66 5.05 -13.77
N GLY A 324 1.88 4.74 -13.35
CA GLY A 324 3.10 5.18 -14.03
C GLY A 324 3.87 4.05 -14.67
N ALA A 325 4.66 4.37 -15.70
CA ALA A 325 5.47 3.38 -16.41
C ALA A 325 6.75 3.02 -15.63
N TRP A 326 7.27 3.95 -14.83
CA TRP A 326 8.32 3.66 -13.84
C TRP A 326 7.72 3.48 -12.45
N ASP A 327 7.53 4.54 -11.67
CA ASP A 327 6.82 4.48 -10.38
C ASP A 327 5.35 4.93 -10.50
N GLY A 328 4.47 4.38 -9.67
CA GLY A 328 3.09 4.87 -9.55
C GLY A 328 3.04 6.22 -8.85
N ALA A 329 3.40 6.24 -7.58
CA ALA A 329 3.45 7.47 -6.77
C ALA A 329 4.74 7.57 -5.95
N GLN A 330 5.34 8.76 -5.97
CA GLN A 330 6.46 9.15 -5.12
C GLN A 330 6.07 10.35 -4.25
N LEU A 331 6.09 10.16 -2.94
CA LEU A 331 5.87 11.19 -1.94
C LEU A 331 7.21 11.47 -1.23
N GLN A 332 7.79 12.63 -1.48
CA GLN A 332 9.09 13.03 -0.92
C GLN A 332 8.90 14.16 0.08
N ASN A 333 9.72 14.18 1.14
CA ASN A 333 9.61 15.15 2.24
C ASN A 333 8.17 15.23 2.81
N TYR A 334 7.52 14.08 2.99
CA TYR A 334 6.14 14.03 3.41
C TYR A 334 5.98 14.47 4.87
N LEU A 335 5.26 15.55 5.16
CA LEU A 335 5.08 16.07 6.52
C LEU A 335 3.71 15.73 7.12
N GLY A 336 2.81 15.14 6.33
CA GLY A 336 1.53 14.64 6.79
C GLY A 336 1.63 13.43 7.72
N GLU A 337 0.52 13.12 8.40
CA GLU A 337 0.44 11.99 9.34
C GLU A 337 -0.05 10.70 8.67
N PHE A 338 -0.92 10.80 7.66
CA PHE A 338 -1.63 9.66 7.09
C PHE A 338 -1.48 9.52 5.58
N VAL A 339 -1.10 8.32 5.13
CA VAL A 339 -1.17 7.91 3.72
C VAL A 339 -2.26 6.86 3.59
N PHE A 340 -3.36 7.19 2.93
CA PHE A 340 -4.50 6.31 2.73
C PHE A 340 -4.61 5.88 1.26
N ASN A 341 -4.76 4.57 1.03
CA ASN A 341 -5.04 4.02 -0.29
C ASN A 341 -6.25 3.07 -0.23
N ALA A 342 -7.29 3.37 -0.99
CA ALA A 342 -8.42 2.49 -1.26
C ALA A 342 -8.65 2.27 -2.77
N GLY A 343 -7.92 3.00 -3.62
CA GLY A 343 -7.89 2.83 -5.08
C GLY A 343 -6.71 1.98 -5.55
N GLU A 344 -6.26 2.24 -6.77
CA GLU A 344 -5.20 1.50 -7.44
C GLU A 344 -3.96 2.37 -7.65
N ILE A 345 -2.78 1.87 -7.27
CA ILE A 345 -1.49 2.50 -7.52
C ILE A 345 -0.58 1.48 -8.23
N TYR A 346 -0.19 1.78 -9.47
CA TYR A 346 0.62 0.93 -10.33
C TYR A 346 1.93 1.60 -10.75
N GLY A 347 3.06 0.96 -10.48
CA GLY A 347 4.36 1.26 -11.07
C GLY A 347 4.76 0.18 -12.08
N GLY A 348 5.04 0.56 -13.32
CA GLY A 348 5.36 -0.39 -14.38
C GLY A 348 6.65 -1.17 -14.11
N THR A 349 7.80 -0.50 -14.09
CA THR A 349 9.12 -1.13 -13.84
C THR A 349 9.71 -0.81 -12.46
N GLY A 350 9.14 0.16 -11.75
CA GLY A 350 9.63 0.67 -10.47
C GLY A 350 8.73 0.30 -9.30
N ASN A 351 8.54 1.25 -8.39
CA ASN A 351 7.73 1.09 -7.18
C ASN A 351 6.25 1.40 -7.45
N GLY A 352 5.33 0.67 -6.83
CA GLY A 352 3.92 1.08 -6.81
C GLY A 352 3.78 2.41 -6.06
N LEU A 353 4.10 2.39 -4.77
CA LEU A 353 4.11 3.58 -3.91
C LEU A 353 5.46 3.72 -3.19
N SER A 354 6.02 4.92 -3.24
CA SER A 354 7.27 5.26 -2.57
C SER A 354 7.11 6.48 -1.66
N VAL A 355 7.56 6.39 -0.40
CA VAL A 355 7.48 7.48 0.59
C VAL A 355 8.84 7.72 1.27
N TRP A 356 9.37 8.95 1.20
CA TRP A 356 10.72 9.33 1.66
C TRP A 356 10.75 10.60 2.54
N ASN A 357 11.75 10.71 3.43
CA ASN A 357 12.18 11.91 4.16
C ASN A 357 11.10 12.71 4.94
N PHE A 358 10.18 12.06 5.63
CA PHE A 358 9.20 12.65 6.57
C PHE A 358 9.82 13.18 7.89
N ALA A 359 9.04 14.01 8.58
CA ALA A 359 9.31 14.55 9.92
C ALA A 359 9.48 13.43 10.99
N PRO A 360 10.05 13.73 12.18
CA PRO A 360 10.28 12.74 13.26
C PRO A 360 8.99 12.22 13.95
N HIS A 361 7.82 12.39 13.34
CA HIS A 361 6.54 11.89 13.85
C HIS A 361 6.26 10.48 13.29
N GLU A 362 5.31 9.77 13.89
CA GLU A 362 4.87 8.45 13.40
C GLU A 362 4.09 8.62 12.09
N LEU A 363 4.56 7.99 11.01
CA LEU A 363 3.83 7.90 9.74
C LEU A 363 2.88 6.70 9.78
N THR A 364 1.58 6.92 9.56
CA THR A 364 0.61 5.84 9.40
C THR A 364 0.20 5.66 7.94
N LEU A 365 0.50 4.50 7.36
CA LEU A 365 0.03 4.10 6.04
C LEU A 365 -1.09 3.07 6.15
N PHE A 366 -2.23 3.35 5.53
CA PHE A 366 -3.37 2.44 5.45
C PHE A 366 -3.65 2.05 4.01
N ASN A 367 -3.43 0.77 3.68
CA ASN A 367 -3.91 0.19 2.42
C ASN A 367 -5.23 -0.54 2.71
N GLY A 368 -6.35 0.07 2.35
CA GLY A 368 -7.69 -0.45 2.60
C GLY A 368 -8.01 -1.73 1.85
N ALA A 369 -9.14 -2.36 2.15
CA ALA A 369 -9.50 -3.68 1.62
C ALA A 369 -9.64 -3.74 0.08
N THR A 370 -9.93 -2.61 -0.56
CA THR A 370 -9.96 -2.48 -2.02
C THR A 370 -8.67 -1.89 -2.60
N GLY A 371 -7.75 -1.47 -1.73
CA GLY A 371 -6.51 -0.80 -2.12
C GLY A 371 -5.55 -1.77 -2.80
N VAL A 372 -5.06 -1.38 -3.97
CA VAL A 372 -4.03 -2.09 -4.72
C VAL A 372 -2.79 -1.21 -4.80
N ILE A 373 -1.64 -1.74 -4.38
CA ILE A 373 -0.33 -1.13 -4.57
C ILE A 373 0.54 -2.17 -5.26
N GLN A 374 0.87 -1.93 -6.53
CA GLN A 374 1.63 -2.88 -7.34
C GLN A 374 2.78 -2.20 -8.08
N GLY A 375 3.98 -2.77 -8.02
CA GLY A 375 5.14 -2.26 -8.76
C GLY A 375 5.93 -3.36 -9.48
N GLY A 376 6.58 -3.01 -10.59
CA GLY A 376 7.48 -3.93 -11.31
C GLY A 376 8.76 -4.28 -10.55
N TYR A 377 9.16 -3.47 -9.59
CA TYR A 377 10.31 -3.71 -8.70
C TYR A 377 9.84 -3.93 -7.26
N ARG A 378 9.17 -2.94 -6.66
CA ARG A 378 8.59 -3.05 -5.31
C ARG A 378 7.13 -2.64 -5.30
N GLY A 379 6.27 -3.31 -4.53
CA GLY A 379 4.91 -2.82 -4.32
C GLY A 379 4.94 -1.53 -3.52
N LEU A 380 5.36 -1.63 -2.27
CA LEU A 380 5.47 -0.53 -1.32
C LEU A 380 6.93 -0.30 -0.91
N TYR A 381 7.40 0.94 -0.95
CA TYR A 381 8.71 1.36 -0.43
C TYR A 381 8.57 2.56 0.50
N VAL A 382 8.84 2.38 1.79
CA VAL A 382 8.70 3.45 2.80
C VAL A 382 9.98 3.51 3.63
N PHE A 383 10.60 4.69 3.73
CA PHE A 383 11.86 4.85 4.49
C PHE A 383 11.89 6.00 5.53
N PRO A 384 11.09 5.93 6.62
CA PRO A 384 11.10 6.76 7.82
C PRO A 384 12.43 7.18 8.48
N ASP A 385 12.58 8.47 8.77
CA ASP A 385 13.43 9.02 9.83
C ASP A 385 12.77 8.82 11.21
N GLY A 386 11.42 8.78 11.26
CA GLY A 386 10.60 8.56 12.46
C GLY A 386 10.02 7.15 12.57
N ASP A 387 9.02 6.95 13.43
CA ASP A 387 8.32 5.66 13.53
C ASP A 387 7.42 5.40 12.31
N LEU A 388 7.23 4.14 11.94
CA LEU A 388 6.38 3.69 10.84
C LEU A 388 5.30 2.76 11.33
N ARG A 389 4.06 3.02 10.92
CA ARG A 389 2.96 2.07 11.05
C ARG A 389 2.31 1.80 9.71
N VAL A 390 2.33 0.55 9.25
CA VAL A 390 1.62 0.10 8.05
C VAL A 390 0.48 -0.82 8.46
N LEU A 391 -0.74 -0.51 8.02
CA LEU A 391 -1.92 -1.36 8.16
C LEU A 391 -2.39 -1.76 6.76
N ASN A 392 -2.19 -3.03 6.40
CA ASN A 392 -2.58 -3.59 5.11
C ASN A 392 -3.83 -4.47 5.23
N ALA A 393 -4.88 -4.09 4.52
CA ALA A 393 -6.09 -4.88 4.32
C ALA A 393 -6.36 -5.23 2.85
N GLY A 394 -5.61 -4.64 1.92
CA GLY A 394 -5.73 -4.85 0.48
C GLY A 394 -4.59 -5.67 -0.11
N TYR A 395 -4.21 -5.34 -1.34
CA TYR A 395 -3.22 -6.04 -2.12
C TYR A 395 -1.94 -5.20 -2.29
N ILE A 396 -0.81 -5.73 -1.83
CA ILE A 396 0.52 -5.14 -2.07
C ILE A 396 1.38 -6.17 -2.81
N TYR A 397 1.94 -5.81 -3.97
CA TYR A 397 2.78 -6.72 -4.75
C TYR A 397 3.93 -6.04 -5.47
N GLY A 398 5.10 -6.65 -5.47
CA GLY A 398 6.16 -6.26 -6.39
C GLY A 398 7.08 -7.42 -6.76
N ASN A 399 7.60 -7.43 -7.98
CA ASN A 399 8.35 -8.60 -8.47
C ASN A 399 9.54 -8.95 -7.58
N GLN A 400 10.31 -7.95 -7.09
CA GLN A 400 11.42 -8.20 -6.17
C GLN A 400 11.04 -8.02 -4.70
N ASN A 401 10.25 -7.01 -4.35
CA ASN A 401 9.76 -6.91 -2.96
C ASN A 401 8.27 -6.57 -2.95
N GLY A 402 7.48 -7.28 -2.16
CA GLY A 402 6.09 -6.91 -1.93
C GLY A 402 6.02 -5.57 -1.20
N ALA A 403 6.49 -5.57 0.04
CA ALA A 403 6.64 -4.36 0.85
C ALA A 403 8.05 -4.26 1.42
N PHE A 404 8.61 -3.05 1.37
CA PHE A 404 9.84 -2.66 2.05
C PHE A 404 9.52 -1.53 3.03
N GLY A 405 9.67 -1.80 4.33
CA GLY A 405 9.53 -0.81 5.39
C GLY A 405 10.85 -0.63 6.13
N GLY A 406 11.57 0.43 5.81
CA GLY A 406 12.77 0.83 6.53
C GLY A 406 12.50 2.03 7.43
N SER A 407 13.14 2.10 8.60
CA SER A 407 13.04 3.25 9.49
C SER A 407 14.31 3.38 10.35
N LEU A 408 14.66 4.61 10.73
CA LEU A 408 15.64 4.85 11.81
C LEU A 408 15.04 4.65 13.22
N GLY A 409 13.72 4.56 13.33
CA GLY A 409 12.93 4.31 14.55
C GLY A 409 12.30 2.91 14.58
N THR A 410 11.04 2.84 15.01
CA THR A 410 10.25 1.60 15.14
C THR A 410 9.44 1.35 13.87
N VAL A 411 9.41 0.11 13.38
CA VAL A 411 8.53 -0.30 12.26
C VAL A 411 7.44 -1.24 12.76
N ARG A 412 6.17 -0.88 12.57
CA ARG A 412 5.01 -1.71 12.88
C ARG A 412 4.26 -2.05 11.60
N PHE A 413 4.20 -3.32 11.23
CA PHE A 413 3.48 -3.81 10.06
C PHE A 413 2.34 -4.74 10.49
N GLU A 414 1.10 -4.36 10.16
CA GLU A 414 -0.11 -5.15 10.44
C GLU A 414 -0.75 -5.61 9.13
N ASN A 415 -0.66 -6.90 8.81
CA ASN A 415 -1.38 -7.50 7.69
C ASN A 415 -2.67 -8.13 8.20
N THR A 416 -3.83 -7.63 7.79
CA THR A 416 -5.13 -8.14 8.25
C THR A 416 -5.55 -9.42 7.50
N TYR A 417 -6.67 -10.06 7.88
CA TYR A 417 -7.15 -11.30 7.27
C TYR A 417 -7.41 -11.25 5.75
N SER A 418 -7.74 -10.08 5.21
CA SER A 418 -7.89 -9.88 3.75
C SER A 418 -6.63 -9.35 3.09
N GLY A 419 -5.61 -9.01 3.88
CA GLY A 419 -4.37 -8.41 3.42
C GLY A 419 -3.50 -9.44 2.71
N TYR A 420 -2.99 -9.04 1.55
CA TYR A 420 -2.00 -9.78 0.77
C TYR A 420 -0.74 -8.93 0.60
N VAL A 421 0.41 -9.53 0.86
CA VAL A 421 1.72 -8.96 0.55
C VAL A 421 2.53 -10.00 -0.22
N GLY A 422 2.87 -9.72 -1.47
CA GLY A 422 3.46 -10.71 -2.36
C GLY A 422 4.68 -10.23 -3.15
N ALA A 423 5.58 -11.16 -3.45
CA ALA A 423 6.61 -11.02 -4.47
C ALA A 423 6.69 -12.27 -5.36
N ASP A 424 7.56 -12.28 -6.38
CA ASP A 424 7.68 -13.41 -7.30
C ASP A 424 8.21 -14.67 -6.59
N VAL A 425 7.35 -15.65 -6.35
CA VAL A 425 7.70 -16.87 -5.59
C VAL A 425 8.76 -17.75 -6.25
N ASP A 426 9.02 -17.58 -7.55
CA ASP A 426 9.98 -18.39 -8.31
C ASP A 426 11.42 -17.82 -8.26
N GLU A 427 11.60 -16.60 -7.72
CA GLU A 427 12.92 -15.96 -7.59
C GLU A 427 13.42 -15.94 -6.14
N ASP A 428 14.52 -16.64 -5.84
CA ASP A 428 15.12 -16.71 -4.49
C ASP A 428 15.44 -15.35 -3.84
N SER A 429 15.68 -14.32 -4.67
CA SER A 429 15.96 -12.95 -4.22
C SER A 429 14.72 -12.11 -3.96
N SER A 430 13.53 -12.59 -4.33
CA SER A 430 12.30 -11.84 -4.09
C SER A 430 11.84 -12.02 -2.65
N ILE A 431 11.32 -10.96 -2.04
CA ILE A 431 10.95 -10.92 -0.63
C ILE A 431 9.52 -10.40 -0.51
N GLY A 432 8.62 -11.17 0.10
CA GLY A 432 7.25 -10.71 0.36
C GLY A 432 7.26 -9.43 1.21
N LEU A 433 7.83 -9.50 2.41
CA LEU A 433 7.99 -8.37 3.33
C LEU A 433 9.44 -8.25 3.80
N ARG A 434 10.07 -7.12 3.50
CA ARG A 434 11.38 -6.75 4.05
C ARG A 434 11.23 -5.60 5.03
N ILE A 435 11.79 -5.76 6.21
CA ILE A 435 11.71 -4.78 7.30
C ILE A 435 13.10 -4.43 7.80
N GLN A 436 13.31 -3.15 8.10
CA GLN A 436 14.57 -2.62 8.63
C GLN A 436 14.24 -1.55 9.66
N GLY A 437 14.62 -1.73 10.92
CA GLY A 437 14.33 -0.75 11.98
C GLY A 437 15.14 -1.04 13.23
N THR A 438 15.13 -0.14 14.22
CA THR A 438 15.76 -0.47 15.52
C THR A 438 14.95 -1.49 16.31
N THR A 439 13.62 -1.45 16.13
CA THR A 439 12.69 -2.44 16.63
C THR A 439 11.60 -2.61 15.59
N THR A 440 11.29 -3.84 15.21
CA THR A 440 10.19 -4.10 14.28
C THR A 440 9.14 -5.00 14.93
N LEU A 441 7.87 -4.76 14.56
CA LEU A 441 6.74 -5.57 14.97
C LEU A 441 5.89 -5.89 13.74
N VAL A 442 5.90 -7.16 13.34
CA VAL A 442 5.05 -7.68 12.27
C VAL A 442 3.91 -8.48 12.89
N SER A 443 2.67 -8.15 12.57
CA SER A 443 1.48 -8.94 12.91
C SER A 443 0.81 -9.39 11.63
N ASN A 444 0.89 -10.69 11.31
CA ASN A 444 0.32 -11.24 10.09
C ASN A 444 -0.95 -12.07 10.37
N PHE A 445 -2.09 -11.66 9.82
CA PHE A 445 -3.35 -12.41 9.83
C PHE A 445 -3.78 -12.84 8.42
N GLY A 446 -3.11 -12.33 7.38
CA GLY A 446 -3.42 -12.58 5.96
C GLY A 446 -2.41 -13.51 5.29
N LEU A 447 -2.06 -13.21 4.04
CA LEU A 447 -1.02 -13.92 3.28
C LEU A 447 0.20 -13.02 3.05
N ILE A 448 1.38 -13.53 3.39
CA ILE A 448 2.67 -12.96 2.99
C ILE A 448 3.43 -14.02 2.19
N GLU A 449 3.80 -13.75 0.94
CA GLU A 449 4.57 -14.69 0.12
C GLU A 449 5.63 -14.04 -0.76
N GLY A 450 6.68 -14.80 -1.07
CA GLY A 450 7.75 -14.43 -2.00
C GLY A 450 8.71 -15.61 -2.14
N GLY A 451 9.83 -15.42 -2.86
CA GLY A 451 10.95 -16.34 -2.80
C GLY A 451 11.38 -16.54 -1.35
N ARG A 452 11.42 -15.44 -0.59
CA ARG A 452 11.41 -15.39 0.86
C ARG A 452 10.15 -14.70 1.36
N GLY A 453 9.52 -15.21 2.41
CA GLY A 453 8.30 -14.61 2.96
C GLY A 453 8.59 -13.29 3.69
N ILE A 454 9.22 -13.36 4.86
CA ILE A 454 9.62 -12.21 5.68
C ILE A 454 11.15 -12.21 5.84
N VAL A 455 11.76 -11.04 5.68
CA VAL A 455 13.18 -10.81 5.96
C VAL A 455 13.34 -9.58 6.87
N GLY A 456 13.83 -9.82 8.07
CA GLY A 456 14.44 -8.84 8.96
C GLY A 456 15.89 -8.61 8.57
N ASP A 457 16.32 -7.35 8.61
CA ASP A 457 17.68 -6.95 8.26
C ASP A 457 18.54 -6.74 9.51
N THR A 458 18.19 -5.73 10.31
CA THR A 458 18.92 -5.36 11.52
C THR A 458 17.96 -4.94 12.62
N GLY A 459 18.32 -5.15 13.89
CA GLY A 459 17.55 -4.67 15.05
C GLY A 459 16.77 -5.78 15.76
N SER A 460 15.92 -5.43 16.73
CA SER A 460 15.08 -6.45 17.37
C SER A 460 13.75 -6.62 16.65
N ASP A 461 13.51 -7.78 16.08
CA ASP A 461 12.35 -8.07 15.26
C ASP A 461 11.35 -8.99 15.96
N VAL A 462 10.08 -8.58 16.04
CA VAL A 462 8.99 -9.38 16.61
C VAL A 462 7.98 -9.72 15.54
N VAL A 463 7.89 -10.98 15.15
CA VAL A 463 6.92 -11.48 14.18
C VAL A 463 5.87 -12.32 14.88
N VAL A 464 4.62 -11.84 14.89
CA VAL A 464 3.45 -12.60 15.33
C VAL A 464 2.66 -13.07 14.12
N ASN A 465 2.69 -14.36 13.85
CA ASN A 465 1.95 -14.96 12.74
C ASN A 465 0.64 -15.59 13.21
N ALA A 466 -0.45 -15.33 12.51
CA ALA A 466 -1.78 -15.95 12.63
C ALA A 466 -2.42 -16.20 11.25
N GLY A 467 -1.72 -15.85 10.16
CA GLY A 467 -2.07 -16.12 8.78
C GLY A 467 -1.06 -17.05 8.10
N LEU A 468 -0.94 -17.00 6.77
CA LEU A 468 0.01 -17.82 6.02
C LEU A 468 1.26 -17.00 5.65
N ILE A 469 2.45 -17.54 5.92
CA ILE A 469 3.73 -17.04 5.40
C ILE A 469 4.35 -18.11 4.51
N ARG A 470 4.66 -17.78 3.24
CA ARG A 470 5.24 -18.73 2.28
C ARG A 470 6.57 -18.21 1.72
N GLY A 471 7.59 -19.06 1.73
CA GLY A 471 8.87 -18.84 1.06
C GLY A 471 9.10 -19.86 -0.06
N GLY A 472 8.90 -19.46 -1.31
CA GLY A 472 9.02 -20.34 -2.49
C GLY A 472 10.42 -20.96 -2.66
N SER A 473 11.46 -20.26 -2.23
CA SER A 473 12.86 -20.74 -2.24
C SER A 473 13.24 -21.64 -1.06
N GLY A 474 12.27 -21.93 -0.19
CA GLY A 474 12.45 -22.76 0.99
C GLY A 474 12.71 -21.98 2.29
N VAL A 475 12.84 -20.64 2.27
CA VAL A 475 12.93 -19.82 3.51
C VAL A 475 11.70 -18.93 3.63
N ALA A 476 10.84 -19.19 4.61
CA ALA A 476 9.64 -18.38 4.84
C ALA A 476 9.95 -17.15 5.72
N VAL A 477 10.83 -17.28 6.70
CA VAL A 477 11.16 -16.20 7.64
C VAL A 477 12.67 -16.22 7.94
N SER A 478 13.29 -15.05 7.94
CA SER A 478 14.68 -14.82 8.37
C SER A 478 14.72 -13.51 9.14
N LEU A 479 15.05 -13.52 10.44
CA LEU A 479 14.94 -12.32 11.29
C LEU A 479 16.22 -11.47 11.32
N GLY A 480 17.38 -12.07 11.04
CA GLY A 480 18.58 -11.30 10.67
C GLY A 480 19.58 -11.19 11.81
N ASP A 481 19.88 -9.97 12.24
CA ASP A 481 20.70 -9.71 13.44
C ASP A 481 19.84 -9.15 14.57
N GLY A 482 20.22 -9.38 15.83
CA GLY A 482 19.57 -8.75 16.98
C GLY A 482 18.92 -9.74 17.95
N ASP A 483 18.08 -9.23 18.86
CA ASP A 483 17.32 -10.11 19.75
C ASP A 483 15.89 -10.22 19.19
N ASP A 484 15.58 -11.33 18.53
CA ASP A 484 14.36 -11.50 17.76
C ASP A 484 13.34 -12.44 18.41
N VAL A 485 12.05 -12.29 18.03
CA VAL A 485 10.97 -13.15 18.49
C VAL A 485 10.07 -13.54 17.34
N PHE A 486 10.03 -14.84 17.02
CA PHE A 486 8.99 -15.40 16.16
C PHE A 486 7.91 -16.07 17.02
N SER A 487 6.67 -15.62 16.93
CA SER A 487 5.52 -16.17 17.66
C SER A 487 4.44 -16.67 16.71
N MET A 488 4.17 -17.96 16.77
CA MET A 488 3.12 -18.62 16.03
C MET A 488 1.82 -18.70 16.86
N SER A 489 0.80 -17.95 16.46
CA SER A 489 -0.55 -17.98 17.04
C SER A 489 -1.45 -19.04 16.40
N ASP A 490 -2.63 -19.27 16.98
CA ASP A 490 -3.64 -20.16 16.42
C ASP A 490 -4.04 -19.76 14.99
N GLY A 491 -4.05 -20.75 14.10
CA GLY A 491 -4.53 -20.61 12.72
C GLY A 491 -3.50 -20.15 11.70
N GLY A 492 -2.32 -19.71 12.15
CA GLY A 492 -1.28 -19.37 11.19
C GLY A 492 -0.44 -20.57 10.75
N GLU A 493 0.10 -20.45 9.56
CA GLU A 493 0.81 -21.48 8.83
C GLU A 493 2.10 -20.89 8.26
N VAL A 494 3.13 -21.72 8.12
CA VAL A 494 4.41 -21.34 7.52
C VAL A 494 4.84 -22.43 6.54
N GLU A 495 5.07 -22.02 5.28
CA GLU A 495 5.55 -22.86 4.19
C GLU A 495 6.98 -22.43 3.82
N GLY A 496 7.98 -23.04 4.48
CA GLY A 496 9.41 -22.74 4.31
C GLY A 496 10.10 -22.53 5.65
N ASP A 497 11.42 -22.61 5.69
CA ASP A 497 12.23 -22.56 6.90
C ASP A 497 12.10 -21.22 7.64
N VAL A 498 12.24 -21.27 8.97
CA VAL A 498 12.28 -20.12 9.88
C VAL A 498 13.67 -20.03 10.48
N LEU A 499 14.34 -18.91 10.23
CA LEU A 499 15.68 -18.62 10.70
C LEU A 499 15.61 -17.45 11.68
N GLY A 500 16.12 -17.61 12.91
CA GLY A 500 16.25 -16.53 13.89
C GLY A 500 17.33 -15.59 13.40
N GLY A 501 18.58 -15.91 13.65
CA GLY A 501 19.65 -15.02 13.21
C GLY A 501 20.91 -15.19 14.00
N ASP A 502 21.54 -14.04 14.29
CA ASP A 502 22.45 -13.93 15.41
C ASP A 502 21.81 -13.13 16.55
N GLY A 503 22.25 -13.37 17.79
CA GLY A 503 21.80 -12.64 18.98
C GLY A 503 21.12 -13.56 19.98
N TYR A 504 20.07 -13.10 20.66
CA TYR A 504 19.24 -13.93 21.53
C TYR A 504 17.81 -13.98 20.99
N ASP A 505 17.52 -15.03 20.24
CA ASP A 505 16.29 -15.19 19.51
C ASP A 505 15.34 -16.20 20.18
N ALA A 506 14.04 -15.91 20.14
CA ALA A 506 13.00 -16.77 20.69
C ALA A 506 12.01 -17.24 19.62
N PHE A 507 11.76 -18.56 19.59
CA PHE A 507 10.70 -19.18 18.79
C PHE A 507 9.57 -19.67 19.71
N ILE A 508 8.38 -19.10 19.56
CA ILE A 508 7.23 -19.35 20.45
C ILE A 508 6.08 -19.96 19.64
N VAL A 509 5.56 -21.10 20.08
CA VAL A 509 4.35 -21.73 19.53
C VAL A 509 3.21 -21.61 20.52
N GLN A 510 2.27 -20.70 20.27
CA GLN A 510 1.07 -20.52 21.10
C GLN A 510 -0.13 -21.33 20.59
N GLY A 511 -0.17 -21.61 19.28
CA GLY A 511 -1.20 -22.42 18.64
C GLY A 511 -0.71 -23.79 18.15
N ARG A 512 -1.23 -24.28 17.02
CA ARG A 512 -0.81 -25.56 16.43
C ARG A 512 0.19 -25.36 15.28
N TRP A 513 1.37 -25.96 15.37
CA TRP A 513 2.34 -26.07 14.28
C TRP A 513 2.45 -27.51 13.78
N THR A 514 2.19 -27.70 12.49
CA THR A 514 2.39 -28.98 11.78
C THR A 514 3.20 -28.78 10.49
N GLY A 515 3.93 -27.66 10.39
CA GLY A 515 4.64 -27.28 9.18
C GLY A 515 5.86 -28.16 8.90
N THR A 516 6.20 -28.31 7.61
CA THR A 516 7.42 -28.98 7.14
C THR A 516 8.67 -28.10 7.19
N ALA A 517 8.53 -26.89 7.72
CA ALA A 517 9.58 -25.91 7.87
C ALA A 517 10.64 -26.35 8.89
N GLY A 518 11.92 -26.19 8.54
CA GLY A 518 13.01 -26.23 9.50
C GLY A 518 13.01 -24.99 10.39
N VAL A 519 13.55 -25.10 11.60
CA VAL A 519 13.69 -23.99 12.56
C VAL A 519 15.12 -23.98 13.09
N SER A 520 15.87 -22.93 12.81
CA SER A 520 17.28 -22.83 13.22
C SER A 520 17.71 -21.41 13.58
N GLY A 521 18.83 -21.29 14.29
CA GLY A 521 19.36 -20.01 14.73
C GLY A 521 18.53 -19.35 15.83
N PHE A 522 17.92 -20.15 16.72
CA PHE A 522 17.20 -19.64 17.89
C PHE A 522 17.88 -20.13 19.17
N GLU A 523 18.11 -19.23 20.12
CA GLU A 523 18.62 -19.58 21.45
C GLU A 523 17.50 -20.21 22.31
N GLU A 524 16.27 -19.71 22.20
CA GLU A 524 15.14 -20.17 23.00
C GLU A 524 13.97 -20.68 22.14
N GLY A 525 13.48 -21.89 22.45
CA GLY A 525 12.24 -22.43 21.89
C GLY A 525 11.19 -22.63 22.99
N VAL A 526 9.96 -22.16 22.79
CA VAL A 526 8.87 -22.28 23.77
C VAL A 526 7.60 -22.80 23.10
N VAL A 527 7.03 -23.89 23.61
CA VAL A 527 5.66 -24.31 23.27
C VAL A 527 4.74 -23.91 24.41
N GLY A 528 3.82 -22.98 24.17
CA GLY A 528 2.89 -22.45 25.17
C GLY A 528 1.88 -23.48 25.66
N LEU A 529 1.16 -23.18 26.76
CA LEU A 529 0.21 -24.12 27.40
C LEU A 529 -0.90 -24.63 26.46
N ALA A 530 -1.36 -23.80 25.52
CA ALA A 530 -2.34 -24.17 24.49
C ALA A 530 -1.66 -24.64 23.19
N GLY A 531 -0.34 -24.55 23.11
CA GLY A 531 0.44 -24.83 21.93
C GLY A 531 0.58 -26.32 21.66
N SER A 532 0.63 -26.69 20.39
CA SER A 532 0.98 -28.03 19.93
C SER A 532 2.00 -27.94 18.80
N LEU A 533 3.14 -28.59 18.97
CA LEU A 533 4.20 -28.69 17.99
C LEU A 533 4.32 -30.14 17.52
N THR A 534 4.24 -30.40 16.22
CA THR A 534 4.63 -31.70 15.64
C THR A 534 5.81 -31.49 14.70
N LEU A 535 6.94 -32.14 14.98
CA LEU A 535 8.11 -32.07 14.12
C LEU A 535 7.84 -32.87 12.83
N ALA A 536 8.32 -32.33 11.72
CA ALA A 536 8.19 -32.96 10.40
C ALA A 536 9.55 -33.24 9.73
N ARG A 537 10.66 -32.76 10.32
CA ARG A 537 12.05 -32.86 9.83
C ARG A 537 13.04 -32.76 11.00
N ASP A 538 14.29 -33.15 10.78
CA ASP A 538 15.37 -33.20 11.79
C ASP A 538 16.09 -31.86 12.03
N ASP A 539 15.62 -30.77 11.43
CA ASP A 539 16.31 -29.48 11.38
C ASP A 539 15.73 -28.47 12.38
N TRP A 540 15.54 -28.89 13.63
CA TRP A 540 15.05 -28.05 14.73
C TRP A 540 16.16 -27.87 15.76
N SER A 541 16.70 -26.65 15.90
CA SER A 541 17.83 -26.37 16.80
C SER A 541 17.58 -25.21 17.76
N PHE A 542 17.76 -25.47 19.06
CA PHE A 542 17.69 -24.49 20.14
C PHE A 542 18.85 -24.65 21.12
N ASP A 543 19.20 -23.61 21.87
CA ASP A 543 20.02 -23.80 23.07
C ASP A 543 19.14 -24.31 24.22
N ILE A 544 17.99 -23.66 24.43
CA ILE A 544 17.03 -24.02 25.48
C ILE A 544 15.65 -24.26 24.85
N PHE A 545 15.03 -25.40 25.14
CA PHE A 545 13.67 -25.71 24.71
C PHE A 545 12.73 -25.93 25.90
N THR A 546 11.70 -25.08 26.05
CA THR A 546 10.67 -25.18 27.10
C THR A 546 9.34 -25.63 26.52
N ASN A 547 8.89 -26.84 26.86
CA ASN A 547 7.57 -27.34 26.47
C ASN A 547 6.56 -27.18 27.60
N LEU A 548 5.59 -26.28 27.46
CA LEU A 548 4.43 -26.13 28.34
C LEU A 548 3.17 -26.81 27.77
N GLY A 549 3.14 -27.06 26.46
CA GLY A 549 2.00 -27.58 25.69
C GLY A 549 2.16 -29.05 25.30
N THR A 550 1.94 -29.37 24.03
CA THR A 550 2.20 -30.71 23.47
C THR A 550 3.25 -30.65 22.38
N THR A 551 4.36 -31.38 22.54
CA THR A 551 5.39 -31.53 21.50
C THR A 551 5.41 -32.98 21.05
N ASP A 552 5.26 -33.25 19.76
CA ASP A 552 5.36 -34.57 19.15
C ASP A 552 6.59 -34.62 18.23
N LEU A 553 7.56 -35.48 18.57
CA LEU A 553 8.76 -35.63 17.76
C LEU A 553 8.50 -36.44 16.49
N ALA A 554 7.47 -37.28 16.45
CA ALA A 554 7.01 -38.01 15.26
C ALA A 554 8.13 -38.71 14.44
N GLY A 555 9.18 -39.22 15.09
CA GLY A 555 10.30 -39.89 14.43
C GLY A 555 11.46 -38.96 14.00
N HIS A 556 11.38 -37.69 14.38
CA HIS A 556 12.37 -36.66 14.06
C HIS A 556 13.23 -36.25 15.25
N THR A 557 14.28 -35.50 14.93
CA THR A 557 15.27 -34.98 15.88
C THR A 557 14.97 -33.55 16.29
N LEU A 558 14.89 -33.31 17.60
CA LEU A 558 14.97 -32.00 18.21
C LEU A 558 16.37 -31.79 18.79
N LEU A 559 17.14 -30.86 18.24
CA LEU A 559 18.45 -30.46 18.76
C LEU A 559 18.23 -29.37 19.80
N ALA A 560 18.45 -29.67 21.08
CA ALA A 560 18.28 -28.70 22.16
C ALA A 560 19.25 -29.00 23.29
N GLN A 561 20.21 -28.11 23.58
CA GLN A 561 21.23 -28.36 24.62
C GLN A 561 20.56 -28.72 25.95
N ASP A 562 19.55 -27.95 26.34
CA ASP A 562 18.72 -28.18 27.51
C ASP A 562 17.23 -28.13 27.18
N THR A 563 16.50 -29.20 27.47
CA THR A 563 15.04 -29.27 27.34
C THR A 563 14.35 -29.33 28.69
N VAL A 564 13.41 -28.42 28.93
CA VAL A 564 12.52 -28.42 30.11
C VAL A 564 11.11 -28.79 29.66
N ASN A 565 10.65 -30.00 30.00
CA ASN A 565 9.30 -30.46 29.68
C ASN A 565 8.37 -30.29 30.88
N LEU A 566 7.42 -29.37 30.79
CA LEU A 566 6.33 -29.15 31.76
C LEU A 566 4.96 -29.62 31.22
N GLY A 567 4.84 -29.76 29.90
CA GLY A 567 3.65 -30.21 29.18
C GLY A 567 3.68 -31.71 28.84
N SER A 568 3.25 -32.07 27.63
CA SER A 568 3.30 -33.43 27.07
C SER A 568 4.34 -33.51 25.95
N LEU A 569 5.30 -34.41 26.06
CA LEU A 569 6.27 -34.72 25.01
C LEU A 569 5.97 -36.12 24.46
N LEU A 570 5.64 -36.24 23.18
CA LEU A 570 5.36 -37.50 22.51
C LEU A 570 6.62 -37.94 21.77
N GLY A 571 7.21 -39.05 22.21
CA GLY A 571 8.47 -39.55 21.68
C GLY A 571 8.34 -40.04 20.23
N GLY A 572 7.40 -40.94 19.95
CA GLY A 572 7.07 -41.34 18.59
C GLY A 572 8.25 -41.87 17.76
N GLN A 573 9.24 -42.54 18.37
CA GLN A 573 10.52 -42.93 17.76
C GLN A 573 11.48 -41.77 17.41
N GLY A 574 11.22 -40.56 17.93
CA GLY A 574 12.05 -39.38 17.73
C GLY A 574 13.28 -39.33 18.62
N MET A 575 14.16 -38.37 18.32
CA MET A 575 15.40 -38.11 19.04
C MET A 575 15.38 -36.71 19.67
N LEU A 576 15.85 -36.61 20.90
CA LEU A 576 16.19 -35.37 21.57
C LEU A 576 17.71 -35.32 21.73
N ASP A 577 18.37 -34.45 20.96
CA ASP A 577 19.82 -34.28 21.05
C ASP A 577 20.17 -33.21 22.09
N GLY A 578 20.33 -33.66 23.34
CA GLY A 578 20.72 -32.86 24.49
C GLY A 578 20.10 -33.34 25.80
N ASN A 579 20.07 -32.46 26.81
CA ASN A 579 19.58 -32.80 28.15
C ASN A 579 18.06 -32.67 28.25
N LEU A 580 17.44 -33.45 29.14
CA LEU A 580 16.00 -33.44 29.41
C LEU A 580 15.69 -33.34 30.91
N ASP A 581 15.17 -32.20 31.36
CA ASP A 581 14.48 -32.03 32.65
C ASP A 581 12.96 -32.19 32.45
N ASN A 582 12.47 -33.41 32.65
CA ASN A 582 11.06 -33.72 32.57
C ASN A 582 10.36 -33.50 33.92
N ARG A 583 9.37 -32.61 33.93
CA ARG A 583 8.44 -32.35 35.03
C ARG A 583 6.96 -32.56 34.63
N GLY A 584 6.70 -32.72 33.33
CA GLY A 584 5.39 -32.99 32.74
C GLY A 584 5.17 -34.47 32.39
N LEU A 585 4.47 -34.75 31.30
CA LEU A 585 4.29 -36.09 30.72
C LEU A 585 5.25 -36.30 29.56
N VAL A 586 5.92 -37.44 29.53
CA VAL A 586 6.68 -37.92 28.37
C VAL A 586 6.09 -39.26 27.95
N ASP A 587 5.61 -39.36 26.71
CA ASP A 587 5.38 -40.64 26.05
C ASP A 587 6.72 -41.17 25.54
N ALA A 588 7.23 -42.17 26.24
CA ALA A 588 8.62 -42.59 26.17
C ALA A 588 8.88 -43.60 25.04
N ASP A 589 7.85 -44.02 24.32
CA ASP A 589 7.95 -45.07 23.32
C ASP A 589 8.84 -44.66 22.14
N GLY A 590 10.00 -45.31 22.05
CA GLY A 590 11.00 -45.08 21.02
C GLY A 590 11.82 -43.81 21.20
N LEU A 591 11.62 -43.06 22.29
CA LEU A 591 12.35 -41.81 22.50
C LEU A 591 13.84 -42.07 22.75
N HIS A 592 14.69 -41.40 21.97
CA HIS A 592 16.14 -41.38 22.17
C HIS A 592 16.58 -40.02 22.74
N VAL A 593 17.30 -39.99 23.86
CA VAL A 593 17.89 -38.77 24.45
C VAL A 593 19.40 -38.91 24.46
N THR A 594 20.14 -38.01 23.82
CA THR A 594 21.61 -38.13 23.73
C THR A 594 22.33 -37.59 24.98
N GLY A 595 21.71 -36.67 25.73
CA GLY A 595 22.26 -36.08 26.94
C GLY A 595 21.82 -36.77 28.23
N HIS A 596 21.79 -35.99 29.32
CA HIS A 596 21.34 -36.43 30.63
C HIS A 596 19.82 -36.25 30.79
N MET A 597 19.18 -37.15 31.53
CA MET A 597 17.75 -37.05 31.87
C MET A 597 17.54 -36.89 33.37
N VAL A 598 16.75 -35.88 33.75
CA VAL A 598 16.16 -35.74 35.09
C VAL A 598 14.65 -35.83 34.93
N ASN A 599 14.02 -36.84 35.51
CA ASN A 599 12.58 -37.04 35.45
C ASN A 599 11.94 -36.90 36.83
N THR A 600 11.21 -35.81 37.05
CA THR A 600 10.32 -35.59 38.21
C THR A 600 8.84 -35.67 37.86
N GLY A 601 8.50 -35.73 36.57
CA GLY A 601 7.16 -35.86 36.02
C GLY A 601 6.68 -37.31 35.83
N ALA A 602 5.88 -37.56 34.80
CA ALA A 602 5.42 -38.88 34.40
C ALA A 602 6.12 -39.36 33.11
N LEU A 603 6.58 -40.60 33.11
CA LEU A 603 6.96 -41.34 31.91
C LEU A 603 5.87 -42.34 31.59
N ARG A 604 5.29 -42.28 30.40
CA ARG A 604 4.29 -43.22 29.91
C ARG A 604 4.91 -44.11 28.85
N PHE A 605 4.61 -45.40 28.89
CA PHE A 605 4.88 -46.35 27.82
C PHE A 605 3.55 -46.94 27.36
N ASP A 606 3.23 -46.83 26.07
CA ASP A 606 2.05 -47.40 25.44
C ASP A 606 2.34 -48.82 24.94
N VAL A 607 1.92 -49.78 25.75
CA VAL A 607 2.11 -51.20 25.51
C VAL A 607 1.15 -51.69 24.43
N THR A 608 1.60 -51.66 23.18
CA THR A 608 0.79 -52.00 22.01
C THR A 608 1.02 -53.41 21.46
N GLY A 609 1.83 -54.23 22.13
CA GLY A 609 2.07 -55.63 21.74
C GLY A 609 2.95 -55.81 20.50
N LEU A 610 3.55 -54.73 19.98
CA LEU A 610 4.59 -54.74 18.95
C LEU A 610 5.98 -54.67 19.62
N LEU A 611 7.04 -55.00 18.87
CA LEU A 611 8.41 -55.24 19.36
C LEU A 611 8.94 -54.10 20.27
N VAL A 612 9.20 -54.42 21.55
CA VAL A 612 9.98 -53.68 22.56
C VAL A 612 9.70 -52.17 22.63
N ASP A 613 8.85 -51.77 23.56
CA ASP A 613 8.71 -50.37 23.97
C ASP A 613 9.94 -49.97 24.80
N SER A 614 10.80 -49.14 24.21
CA SER A 614 12.05 -48.72 24.86
C SER A 614 12.27 -47.22 24.76
N MET A 615 12.87 -46.67 25.81
CA MET A 615 13.48 -45.35 25.81
C MET A 615 14.99 -45.51 26.00
N THR A 616 15.79 -44.78 25.24
CA THR A 616 17.25 -44.80 25.38
C THR A 616 17.75 -43.43 25.80
N VAL A 617 18.61 -43.38 26.81
CA VAL A 617 19.27 -42.16 27.30
C VAL A 617 20.78 -42.39 27.24
N ALA A 618 21.52 -41.72 26.37
CA ALA A 618 22.97 -41.99 26.27
C ALA A 618 23.74 -41.53 27.53
N GLY A 619 23.32 -40.43 28.16
CA GLY A 619 23.85 -39.96 29.44
C GLY A 619 23.37 -40.75 30.68
N SER A 620 23.32 -40.06 31.82
CA SER A 620 22.73 -40.60 33.05
C SER A 620 21.24 -40.27 33.15
N ALA A 621 20.47 -41.15 33.81
CA ALA A 621 19.04 -40.94 34.06
C ALA A 621 18.73 -40.92 35.56
N THR A 622 18.12 -39.84 36.04
CA THR A 622 17.64 -39.69 37.42
C THR A 622 16.12 -39.69 37.46
N LEU A 623 15.50 -40.67 38.12
CA LEU A 623 14.06 -40.90 38.12
C LEU A 623 13.45 -40.65 39.52
N GLY A 624 12.84 -39.47 39.71
CA GLY A 624 12.08 -39.11 40.91
C GLY A 624 10.55 -39.13 40.73
N GLY A 625 10.07 -39.21 39.49
CA GLY A 625 8.65 -39.11 39.13
C GLY A 625 7.88 -40.44 39.06
N GLN A 626 6.77 -40.45 38.30
CA GLN A 626 5.95 -41.63 38.04
C GLN A 626 6.38 -42.34 36.75
N VAL A 627 6.28 -43.68 36.74
CA VAL A 627 6.30 -44.49 35.51
C VAL A 627 4.93 -45.11 35.34
N LEU A 628 4.26 -44.75 34.25
CA LEU A 628 2.92 -45.13 33.86
C LEU A 628 3.01 -46.15 32.72
N LEU A 629 2.29 -47.25 32.88
CA LEU A 629 2.17 -48.28 31.85
C LEU A 629 0.72 -48.28 31.36
N ASN A 630 0.53 -47.95 30.09
CA ASN A 630 -0.79 -47.84 29.50
C ASN A 630 -0.92 -48.85 28.35
N GLY A 631 -1.91 -49.74 28.41
CA GLY A 631 -2.10 -50.81 27.43
C GLY A 631 -2.82 -52.03 28.00
N ASP A 632 -3.14 -52.99 27.14
CA ASP A 632 -3.71 -54.27 27.56
C ASP A 632 -2.60 -55.17 28.14
N TRP A 633 -2.56 -55.22 29.46
CA TRP A 633 -1.60 -56.03 30.22
C TRP A 633 -1.64 -57.52 29.85
N SER A 634 -2.76 -58.01 29.30
CA SER A 634 -2.86 -59.39 28.85
C SER A 634 -2.00 -59.67 27.60
N ASP A 635 -1.72 -58.66 26.78
CA ASP A 635 -0.84 -58.80 25.61
C ASP A 635 0.64 -58.69 26.01
N LEU A 636 1.00 -57.77 26.90
CA LEU A 636 2.35 -57.69 27.49
C LEU A 636 2.75 -59.01 28.19
N ALA A 637 1.80 -59.55 28.97
CA ALA A 637 1.90 -60.83 29.65
C ALA A 637 2.14 -61.99 28.68
N ARG A 638 1.39 -62.02 27.58
CA ARG A 638 1.49 -63.07 26.55
C ARG A 638 2.78 -62.95 25.73
N ALA A 639 3.24 -61.74 25.47
CA ALA A 639 4.40 -61.46 24.64
C ALA A 639 5.74 -61.54 25.40
N ARG A 640 5.72 -61.64 26.75
CA ARG A 640 6.91 -61.57 27.62
C ARG A 640 7.77 -60.34 27.31
N GLN A 641 7.11 -59.24 26.99
CA GLN A 641 7.78 -58.00 26.61
C GLN A 641 8.35 -57.33 27.87
N SER A 642 9.58 -56.85 27.75
CA SER A 642 10.21 -55.96 28.72
C SER A 642 10.03 -54.53 28.25
N VAL A 643 9.61 -53.65 29.16
CA VAL A 643 9.78 -52.21 28.97
C VAL A 643 11.15 -51.86 29.55
N THR A 644 12.01 -51.29 28.72
CA THR A 644 13.41 -51.04 29.07
C THR A 644 13.73 -49.56 28.89
N LEU A 645 14.18 -48.92 29.98
CA LEU A 645 14.96 -47.68 29.90
C LEU A 645 16.44 -48.09 29.87
N LEU A 646 17.13 -47.81 28.77
CA LEU A 646 18.55 -48.11 28.61
C LEU A 646 19.35 -46.83 28.80
N THR A 647 20.36 -46.85 29.67
CA THR A 647 21.39 -45.81 29.75
C THR A 647 22.70 -46.31 29.17
N ALA A 648 23.38 -45.54 28.31
CA ALA A 648 24.57 -46.03 27.64
C ALA A 648 25.79 -46.11 28.59
N ASP A 649 25.99 -45.10 29.45
CA ASP A 649 27.19 -45.05 30.33
C ASP A 649 27.00 -44.33 31.69
N GLY A 650 25.89 -43.62 31.91
CA GLY A 650 25.71 -42.75 33.10
C GLY A 650 24.99 -43.39 34.30
N GLY A 651 24.38 -44.55 34.10
CA GLY A 651 23.59 -45.28 35.08
C GLY A 651 22.22 -44.70 35.39
N VAL A 652 21.34 -45.56 35.93
CA VAL A 652 19.97 -45.20 36.35
C VAL A 652 19.94 -45.07 37.87
N SER A 653 19.43 -43.94 38.38
CA SER A 653 19.28 -43.71 39.82
C SER A 653 17.90 -43.13 40.16
N GLY A 654 17.44 -43.30 41.41
CA GLY A 654 16.16 -42.77 41.87
C GLY A 654 15.23 -43.84 42.45
N SER A 655 13.97 -43.49 42.65
CA SER A 655 12.94 -44.36 43.23
C SER A 655 11.57 -44.00 42.65
N PRO A 656 11.33 -44.31 41.36
CA PRO A 656 10.08 -43.93 40.70
C PRO A 656 8.89 -44.68 41.30
N VAL A 657 7.72 -44.04 41.25
CA VAL A 657 6.46 -44.69 41.65
C VAL A 657 5.84 -45.33 40.41
N LEU A 658 5.56 -46.64 40.49
CA LEU A 658 4.82 -47.33 39.43
C LEU A 658 3.32 -47.03 39.56
N GLY A 659 2.77 -46.33 38.57
CA GLY A 659 1.33 -46.12 38.42
C GLY A 659 0.77 -47.14 37.43
N ALA A 660 0.09 -48.17 37.94
CA ALA A 660 -0.58 -49.16 37.09
C ALA A 660 -2.03 -48.73 36.82
N ALA A 661 -2.46 -48.84 35.56
CA ALA A 661 -3.88 -48.68 35.21
C ALA A 661 -4.73 -49.72 35.98
N THR A 662 -5.87 -49.30 36.53
CA THR A 662 -6.76 -50.15 37.33
C THR A 662 -7.18 -51.40 36.56
N GLY A 663 -6.98 -52.60 37.15
CA GLY A 663 -7.38 -53.88 36.56
C GLY A 663 -6.27 -54.93 36.42
N VAL A 664 -5.05 -54.65 36.89
CA VAL A 664 -3.92 -55.58 36.73
C VAL A 664 -4.06 -56.81 37.63
N LEU A 665 -3.99 -58.00 37.03
CA LEU A 665 -3.96 -59.29 37.74
C LEU A 665 -2.56 -59.63 38.31
N PHE A 666 -1.54 -58.85 37.92
CA PHE A 666 -0.13 -59.08 38.19
C PHE A 666 0.53 -57.83 38.77
N THR A 667 1.51 -57.99 39.66
CA THR A 667 2.29 -56.86 40.16
C THR A 667 3.62 -56.83 39.41
N PRO A 668 3.84 -55.89 38.46
CA PRO A 668 5.16 -55.76 37.85
C PRO A 668 6.18 -55.42 38.92
N TYR A 669 7.40 -55.93 38.79
CA TYR A 669 8.52 -55.50 39.62
C TYR A 669 9.53 -54.73 38.79
N LEU A 670 10.00 -53.64 39.40
CA LEU A 670 11.01 -52.77 38.81
C LEU A 670 12.39 -53.31 39.17
N THR A 671 13.22 -53.60 38.17
CA THR A 671 14.63 -53.95 38.40
C THR A 671 15.51 -52.80 37.96
N LEU A 672 16.15 -52.14 38.92
CA LEU A 672 17.18 -51.14 38.67
C LEU A 672 18.53 -51.85 38.51
N GLY A 673 18.98 -51.98 37.26
CA GLY A 673 20.33 -52.37 36.91
C GLY A 673 21.31 -51.19 37.01
N ALA A 674 22.60 -51.47 36.79
CA ALA A 674 23.62 -50.42 36.77
C ALA A 674 23.36 -49.42 35.63
N THR A 675 22.83 -49.89 34.50
CA THR A 675 22.58 -49.09 33.29
C THR A 675 21.19 -49.32 32.69
N THR A 676 20.36 -50.19 33.26
CA THR A 676 19.01 -50.46 32.77
C THR A 676 17.97 -50.27 33.86
N LEU A 677 16.78 -49.84 33.46
CA LEU A 677 15.56 -50.05 34.23
C LEU A 677 14.70 -51.05 33.46
N ASP A 678 14.59 -52.25 34.00
CA ASP A 678 13.81 -53.30 33.38
C ASP A 678 12.54 -53.55 34.18
N LEU A 679 11.41 -53.36 33.51
CA LEU A 679 10.11 -53.78 34.02
C LEU A 679 9.88 -55.22 33.60
N ASN A 680 9.89 -56.11 34.59
CA ASN A 680 9.74 -57.53 34.40
C ASN A 680 8.52 -58.05 35.16
N PHE A 681 7.98 -59.17 34.68
CA PHE A 681 6.94 -59.95 35.35
C PHE A 681 7.53 -61.30 35.73
N GLN A 682 7.20 -61.82 36.92
CA GLN A 682 7.81 -63.08 37.34
C GLN A 682 7.19 -64.22 36.52
N ALA A 683 8.01 -65.19 36.13
CA ALA A 683 7.53 -66.35 35.36
C ALA A 683 6.41 -67.11 36.09
N GLU A 684 6.46 -67.15 37.42
CA GLU A 684 5.48 -67.80 38.31
C GLU A 684 4.11 -67.09 38.35
N ASP A 685 4.05 -65.79 38.05
CA ASP A 685 2.79 -65.07 37.90
C ASP A 685 2.00 -65.59 36.67
N PHE A 686 2.70 -65.93 35.60
CA PHE A 686 2.09 -66.44 34.36
C PHE A 686 1.61 -67.89 34.47
N ASP A 687 2.35 -68.75 35.16
CA ASP A 687 2.02 -70.17 35.32
C ASP A 687 0.71 -70.37 36.13
N THR A 688 0.41 -69.44 37.04
CA THR A 688 -0.80 -69.48 37.88
C THR A 688 -2.07 -69.05 37.10
N ALA A 689 -1.91 -68.18 36.09
CA ALA A 689 -3.01 -67.66 35.27
C ALA A 689 -3.31 -68.52 34.03
N LEU A 690 -2.31 -69.19 33.46
CA LEU A 690 -2.43 -70.03 32.26
C LEU A 690 -2.63 -71.54 32.56
N GLY A 691 -2.68 -71.92 33.84
CA GLY A 691 -3.14 -73.26 34.23
C GLY A 691 -4.51 -73.55 33.61
N ALA A 692 -4.65 -74.70 32.93
CA ALA A 692 -5.81 -75.07 32.11
C ALA A 692 -7.18 -74.98 32.80
N THR A 693 -7.20 -74.88 34.14
CA THR A 693 -8.41 -74.74 34.96
C THR A 693 -8.82 -73.30 35.25
N THR A 694 -7.89 -72.34 35.28
CA THR A 694 -8.16 -70.91 35.58
C THR A 694 -8.48 -70.12 34.32
N TYR A 695 -7.81 -70.43 33.20
CA TYR A 695 -8.05 -69.78 31.91
C TYR A 695 -9.51 -69.95 31.40
N ASN A 696 -10.12 -71.11 31.64
CA ASN A 696 -11.52 -71.37 31.30
C ASN A 696 -12.53 -70.68 32.24
N GLN A 697 -12.14 -70.34 33.47
CA GLN A 697 -13.02 -69.66 34.43
C GLN A 697 -13.06 -68.14 34.20
N THR A 698 -11.96 -67.54 33.75
CA THR A 698 -11.92 -66.09 33.46
C THR A 698 -12.67 -65.74 32.16
N GLN A 699 -12.69 -66.62 31.14
CA GLN A 699 -13.57 -66.43 29.97
C GLN A 699 -15.06 -66.49 30.32
N ALA A 700 -15.45 -67.28 31.33
CA ALA A 700 -16.83 -67.34 31.78
C ALA A 700 -17.28 -66.07 32.54
N ALA A 701 -16.35 -65.30 33.12
CA ALA A 701 -16.64 -64.05 33.81
C ALA A 701 -16.65 -62.81 32.88
N LEU A 702 -16.02 -62.88 31.69
CA LEU A 702 -15.86 -61.74 30.76
C LEU A 702 -16.63 -61.85 29.44
N GLY A 703 -17.45 -62.88 29.24
CA GLY A 703 -18.46 -62.90 28.16
C GLY A 703 -17.93 -62.84 26.72
N LEU A 704 -16.69 -63.24 26.46
CA LEU A 704 -16.10 -63.28 25.10
C LEU A 704 -16.06 -64.72 24.58
N GLN A 705 -16.90 -64.97 23.58
CA GLN A 705 -17.16 -66.25 22.94
C GLN A 705 -16.05 -66.59 21.92
N ALA A 706 -15.17 -67.54 22.23
CA ALA A 706 -14.19 -68.06 21.26
C ALA A 706 -14.79 -69.22 20.44
N ARG A 707 -14.67 -69.13 19.11
CA ARG A 707 -15.00 -70.20 18.15
C ARG A 707 -14.06 -71.39 18.34
N TRP A 708 -14.66 -72.55 18.57
CA TRP A 708 -14.00 -73.86 18.61
C TRP A 708 -13.72 -74.34 17.18
N ASN A 709 -12.46 -74.65 16.85
CA ASN A 709 -12.12 -75.40 15.64
C ASN A 709 -11.65 -76.81 16.01
N ALA A 710 -12.25 -77.79 15.35
CA ALA A 710 -12.35 -79.18 15.77
C ALA A 710 -11.12 -80.03 15.39
N GLY A 711 -10.87 -81.07 16.20
CA GLY A 711 -9.97 -82.17 15.87
C GLY A 711 -10.09 -83.35 16.84
N ALA A 712 -10.86 -84.37 16.41
CA ALA A 712 -11.00 -85.74 16.94
C ALA A 712 -12.01 -86.03 18.08
N SER A 713 -12.91 -86.98 17.80
CA SER A 713 -14.06 -87.47 18.57
C SER A 713 -13.72 -88.67 19.49
N ALA A 714 -14.60 -89.30 20.28
CA ALA A 714 -16.04 -89.15 20.59
C ALA A 714 -16.31 -89.71 22.01
N VAL A 715 -17.40 -89.24 22.64
CA VAL A 715 -18.34 -89.93 23.55
C VAL A 715 -18.82 -88.96 24.65
N ASP A 716 -20.05 -88.47 24.42
CA ASP A 716 -21.20 -88.39 25.33
C ASP A 716 -21.00 -87.85 26.77
N ASP A 717 -21.47 -86.62 27.06
CA ASP A 717 -22.87 -86.32 27.43
C ASP A 717 -22.94 -84.88 27.99
N LEU A 718 -23.69 -84.03 27.29
CA LEU A 718 -24.00 -82.67 27.72
C LEU A 718 -25.23 -82.71 28.64
N ILE A 719 -25.02 -82.59 29.96
CA ILE A 719 -26.10 -82.27 30.90
C ILE A 719 -25.99 -80.79 31.29
N LEU A 720 -26.80 -79.98 30.62
CA LEU A 720 -27.17 -78.64 31.06
C LEU A 720 -28.10 -78.74 32.27
N SER A 721 -27.65 -78.22 33.41
CA SER A 721 -28.51 -77.88 34.55
C SER A 721 -28.40 -76.37 34.77
N LEU A 722 -29.36 -75.63 34.22
CA LEU A 722 -29.70 -74.28 34.68
C LEU A 722 -30.24 -74.38 36.11
N ASN A 723 -29.69 -73.60 37.04
CA ASN A 723 -30.53 -73.07 38.10
C ASN A 723 -30.09 -71.68 38.56
N ALA A 724 -31.10 -70.85 38.75
CA ALA A 724 -31.06 -69.41 38.95
C ALA A 724 -30.58 -69.02 40.36
N GLY A 725 -29.94 -67.87 40.43
CA GLY A 725 -29.55 -67.14 41.63
C GLY A 725 -28.95 -65.80 41.22
#